data_AF-M3J2Q8-F1
#
_entry.id   AF-M3J2Q8-F1
#
_cell.length_a   1.000
_cell.length_b   1.000
_cell.length_c   1.000
_cell.angle_alpha   90.00
_cell.angle_beta   90.00
_cell.angle_gamma   90.00
#
_symmetry.space_group_name_H-M   'P 1'
#
loop_
_entity.id
_entity.type
_entity.pdbx_description
1 polymer ?
#
loop_
_entity_poly.entity_id
_entity_poly.type
_entity_poly.pdbx_seq_one_letter_code
_entity_poly.pdbx_strand_id
1 'polypeptide(L)'
;MSTAVSKQLFYRVTQIRSVIGMPPKTRNTMKSLGLKRRNQVVFVKVDPSTAHQLAFVKELVKVELAEEKKSRYEVNQERKFQPGFELIKNGLNEKSYQLPGKIINQHFSKCLLRSHFSTTTYNKSQEITTPGYLTWVTRTNEDQYISNANTRRVFAVERYVTDQFTEEIIGLAKQGKLAEIITKADKLTPELVAYIINKTLEKCPPMPPNSKNMEAPYFLTYNRIRFDGPYYNFINSRIPLLYEMVLKTSFEPDESLYPYYIWLYYHMNDVERILTLSDVVVNMDTRTIAYFLASFIRNYELNQFKEYYHKIIINTSHKTLPSSLLDSLIPQLINHDCIFENLFFVFQVWMNSPKCEKPSVKSISLILFEFYRFGTRNELKEFKRLIRKYGDHYLIKTIDLQNAIINRDYLNFKKTITKEDLQEIKKMIPADGDIDFYHHWLYFMIRYANMDHINFILKLYKDNNNTNSQLPARFFKLLLDYYEKHDKFIPLLQLINASKHSISYNPEYLATITRTFIYSYSRFAPLFVERLNHWLGKQFFELTQLSSQFYPYHLYKPINRRKYNDPEWEEIKFSHGMDEDVYRDQIDFRVNVGFNNVIARGIRPDFKMILDTFRFGNLDDRLILKGILIHTRQYNHKNQKTLELRSLRHPSLEKEDLMHYFTANKGQLNDSHKIYFSKLLINYDLLEEAKVLLDTIDESQLNDKAKMSKINLELRMYLLANDFDIID
;
A
#
# COMPACT_ATOMS: atom_id res chain seq x y z
N MET A 1 64.70 -35.76 -39.42
CA MET A 1 64.03 -34.45 -39.31
C MET A 1 62.68 -34.64 -38.63
N SER A 2 62.55 -34.18 -37.39
CA SER A 2 61.29 -34.06 -36.67
C SER A 2 61.23 -32.62 -36.19
N THR A 3 60.33 -31.83 -36.75
CA THR A 3 60.16 -30.40 -36.43
C THR A 3 59.49 -30.28 -35.06
N ALA A 4 60.29 -29.98 -34.03
CA ALA A 4 59.80 -29.55 -32.74
C ALA A 4 58.95 -28.28 -32.89
N VAL A 5 57.66 -28.38 -32.61
CA VAL A 5 56.74 -27.23 -32.55
C VAL A 5 57.15 -26.37 -31.36
N SER A 6 57.74 -25.19 -31.61
CA SER A 6 58.11 -24.23 -30.56
C SER A 6 56.85 -23.77 -29.82
N LYS A 7 56.76 -24.08 -28.52
CA LYS A 7 55.64 -23.68 -27.64
C LYS A 7 55.58 -22.14 -27.57
N GLN A 8 54.50 -21.54 -28.07
CA GLN A 8 54.36 -20.08 -28.11
C GLN A 8 53.88 -19.53 -26.76
N LEU A 9 54.71 -18.68 -26.14
CA LEU A 9 54.45 -18.07 -24.83
C LEU A 9 53.62 -16.77 -24.94
N PHE A 10 52.93 -16.41 -23.85
CA PHE A 10 52.13 -15.20 -23.72
C PHE A 10 52.51 -14.39 -22.47
N TYR A 11 52.40 -13.07 -22.56
CA TYR A 11 52.38 -12.17 -21.41
C TYR A 11 50.95 -12.05 -20.89
N ARG A 12 50.73 -12.43 -19.62
CA ARG A 12 49.54 -12.10 -18.84
C ARG A 12 49.73 -10.71 -18.23
N VAL A 13 49.09 -9.72 -18.84
CA VAL A 13 49.23 -8.31 -18.47
C VAL A 13 48.00 -7.87 -17.68
N THR A 14 48.20 -7.39 -16.46
CA THR A 14 47.14 -6.89 -15.58
C THR A 14 47.31 -5.39 -15.34
N GLN A 15 46.32 -4.57 -15.65
CA GLN A 15 46.38 -3.14 -15.34
C GLN A 15 46.18 -2.91 -13.84
N ILE A 16 47.20 -2.45 -13.13
CA ILE A 16 47.14 -2.20 -11.67
C ILE A 16 46.80 -0.75 -11.32
N ARG A 17 47.20 0.21 -12.17
CA ARG A 17 46.98 1.66 -11.97
C ARG A 17 46.14 2.28 -13.10
N SER A 18 45.43 3.36 -12.79
CA SER A 18 44.59 4.06 -13.76
C SER A 18 45.44 4.83 -14.79
N VAL A 19 44.92 4.96 -16.00
CA VAL A 19 45.52 5.78 -17.08
C VAL A 19 44.97 7.21 -17.12
N ILE A 20 44.07 7.56 -16.19
CA ILE A 20 43.52 8.91 -16.06
C ILE A 20 44.65 9.85 -15.64
N GLY A 21 44.81 10.96 -16.36
CA GLY A 21 45.90 11.92 -16.12
C GLY A 21 47.24 11.56 -16.76
N MET A 22 47.35 10.43 -17.48
CA MET A 22 48.61 10.05 -18.15
C MET A 22 48.77 10.73 -19.53
N PRO A 23 50.01 10.98 -19.97
CA PRO A 23 50.28 11.54 -21.30
C PRO A 23 49.60 10.75 -22.43
N PRO A 24 49.20 11.40 -23.55
CA PRO A 24 48.51 10.74 -24.67
C PRO A 24 49.25 9.51 -25.21
N LYS A 25 50.59 9.56 -25.26
CA LYS A 25 51.45 8.45 -25.70
C LYS A 25 51.25 7.20 -24.83
N THR A 26 51.29 7.35 -23.51
CA THR A 26 51.06 6.27 -22.53
C THR A 26 49.64 5.71 -22.61
N ARG A 27 48.64 6.59 -22.78
CA ARG A 27 47.23 6.17 -22.97
C ARG A 27 47.06 5.35 -24.26
N ASN A 28 47.73 5.73 -25.34
CA ASN A 28 47.66 5.02 -26.61
C ASN A 28 48.36 3.65 -26.53
N THR A 29 49.52 3.55 -25.86
CA THR A 29 50.20 2.27 -25.62
C THR A 29 49.37 1.32 -24.75
N MET A 30 48.68 1.82 -23.72
CA MET A 30 47.77 0.99 -22.92
C MET A 30 46.57 0.48 -23.74
N LYS A 31 46.03 1.32 -24.63
CA LYS A 31 44.95 0.94 -25.56
C LYS A 31 45.42 -0.10 -26.58
N SER A 32 46.64 0.01 -27.12
CA SER A 32 47.20 -0.96 -28.08
C SER A 32 47.41 -2.34 -27.45
N LEU A 33 47.79 -2.37 -26.17
CA LEU A 33 47.85 -3.60 -25.36
C LEU A 33 46.46 -4.17 -24.98
N GLY A 34 45.37 -3.51 -25.35
CA GLY A 34 43.99 -3.95 -25.09
C GLY A 34 43.48 -3.64 -23.67
N LEU A 35 44.20 -2.84 -22.89
CA LEU A 35 43.85 -2.48 -21.51
C LEU A 35 43.02 -1.19 -21.51
N LYS A 36 41.75 -1.31 -21.09
CA LYS A 36 40.77 -0.20 -21.08
C LYS A 36 40.27 0.14 -19.68
N ARG A 37 40.40 -0.76 -18.71
CA ARG A 37 39.88 -0.61 -17.34
C ARG A 37 40.85 -1.19 -16.30
N ARG A 38 40.88 -0.61 -15.09
CA ARG A 38 41.70 -1.10 -13.97
C ARG A 38 41.33 -2.55 -13.62
N ASN A 39 42.32 -3.35 -13.23
CA ASN A 39 42.24 -4.78 -12.94
C ASN A 39 41.79 -5.66 -14.12
N GLN A 40 41.80 -5.14 -15.34
CA GLN A 40 41.64 -5.95 -16.55
C GLN A 40 42.90 -6.77 -16.80
N VAL A 41 42.72 -8.05 -17.14
CA VAL A 41 43.78 -8.97 -17.54
C VAL A 41 43.67 -9.22 -19.03
N VAL A 42 44.77 -9.09 -19.77
CA VAL A 42 44.87 -9.38 -21.20
C VAL A 42 46.08 -10.27 -21.44
N PHE A 43 45.94 -11.20 -22.37
CA PHE A 43 47.02 -12.08 -22.82
C PHE A 43 47.51 -11.61 -24.19
N VAL A 44 48.78 -11.20 -24.25
CA VAL A 44 49.46 -10.73 -25.47
C VAL A 44 50.59 -11.71 -25.81
N LYS A 45 50.86 -11.94 -27.09
CA LYS A 45 51.96 -12.84 -27.50
C LYS A 45 53.30 -12.27 -27.02
N VAL A 46 54.25 -13.16 -26.71
CA VAL A 46 55.62 -12.75 -26.43
C VAL A 46 56.30 -12.39 -27.77
N ASP A 47 56.50 -11.11 -27.99
CA ASP A 47 57.23 -10.56 -29.13
C ASP A 47 57.99 -9.28 -28.73
N PRO A 48 59.06 -8.89 -29.47
CA PRO A 48 59.87 -7.72 -29.12
C PRO A 48 59.10 -6.39 -29.08
N SER A 49 58.08 -6.22 -29.92
CA SER A 49 57.25 -5.01 -29.95
C SER A 49 56.40 -4.90 -28.70
N THR A 50 55.76 -6.01 -28.31
CA THR A 50 55.00 -6.10 -27.06
C THR A 50 55.90 -5.86 -25.84
N ALA A 51 57.12 -6.41 -25.81
CA ALA A 51 58.06 -6.18 -24.71
C ALA A 51 58.44 -4.70 -24.57
N HIS A 52 58.67 -4.00 -25.69
CA HIS A 52 58.96 -2.57 -25.68
C HIS A 52 57.76 -1.74 -25.18
N GLN A 53 56.54 -2.08 -25.61
CA GLN A 53 55.31 -1.45 -25.12
C GLN A 53 55.12 -1.66 -23.61
N LEU A 54 55.37 -2.87 -23.12
CA LEU A 54 55.27 -3.20 -21.68
C LEU A 54 56.33 -2.48 -20.85
N ALA A 55 57.56 -2.35 -21.34
CA ALA A 55 58.60 -1.58 -20.69
C ALA A 55 58.21 -0.09 -20.54
N PHE A 56 57.54 0.47 -21.55
CA PHE A 56 57.06 1.86 -21.54
C PHE A 56 55.94 2.11 -20.50
N VAL A 57 55.14 1.08 -20.17
CA VAL A 57 54.01 1.20 -19.23
C VAL A 57 54.19 0.40 -17.93
N LYS A 58 55.43 -0.01 -17.61
CA LYS A 58 55.75 -0.93 -16.50
C LYS A 58 55.17 -0.53 -15.14
N GLU A 59 55.05 0.78 -14.87
CA GLU A 59 54.50 1.30 -13.61
C GLU A 59 52.97 1.15 -13.50
N LEU A 60 52.29 0.90 -14.63
CA LEU A 60 50.83 0.80 -14.72
C LEU A 60 50.33 -0.63 -14.81
N VAL A 61 51.22 -1.59 -15.10
CA VAL A 61 50.87 -2.99 -15.38
C VAL A 61 51.70 -3.97 -14.57
N LYS A 62 51.08 -5.09 -14.19
CA LYS A 62 51.76 -6.29 -13.70
C LYS A 62 51.83 -7.28 -14.86
N VAL A 63 53.02 -7.81 -15.15
CA VAL A 63 53.24 -8.77 -16.23
C VAL A 63 53.69 -10.10 -15.64
N GLU A 64 53.06 -11.19 -16.09
CA GLU A 64 53.40 -12.57 -15.76
C GLU A 64 53.55 -13.37 -17.07
N LEU A 65 54.37 -14.42 -17.06
CA LEU A 65 54.51 -15.32 -18.22
C LEU A 65 53.46 -16.43 -18.13
N ALA A 66 52.77 -16.72 -19.22
CA ALA A 66 51.78 -17.78 -19.31
C ALA A 66 52.01 -18.64 -20.56
N GLU A 67 51.87 -19.95 -20.40
CA GLU A 67 52.02 -20.90 -21.51
C GLU A 67 50.77 -20.94 -22.41
N GLU A 68 49.62 -20.55 -21.87
CA GLU A 68 48.34 -20.59 -22.56
C GLU A 68 47.57 -19.27 -22.43
N LYS A 69 46.88 -18.88 -23.50
CA LYS A 69 46.00 -17.72 -23.51
C LYS A 69 44.65 -18.11 -22.91
N LYS A 70 44.32 -17.56 -21.74
CA LYS A 70 43.02 -17.78 -21.12
C LYS A 70 41.94 -16.87 -21.71
N SER A 71 40.74 -17.42 -21.86
CA SER A 71 39.57 -16.66 -22.29
C SER A 71 39.07 -15.74 -21.16
N ARG A 72 38.29 -14.72 -21.52
CA ARG A 72 37.64 -13.84 -20.52
C ARG A 72 36.74 -14.62 -19.56
N TYR A 73 36.17 -15.73 -20.02
CA TYR A 73 35.34 -16.61 -19.21
C TYR A 73 36.17 -17.37 -18.16
N GLU A 74 37.30 -17.96 -18.55
CA GLU A 74 38.21 -18.66 -17.62
C GLU A 74 38.78 -17.73 -16.55
N VAL A 75 39.24 -16.52 -16.93
CA VAL A 75 39.74 -15.52 -15.97
C VAL A 75 38.65 -15.10 -14.97
N ASN A 76 37.39 -15.07 -15.38
CA ASN A 76 36.27 -14.78 -14.49
C ASN A 76 35.95 -15.95 -13.55
N GLN A 77 36.12 -17.19 -13.99
CA GLN A 77 35.92 -18.38 -13.14
C GLN A 77 37.02 -18.49 -12.08
N GLU A 78 38.28 -18.18 -12.41
CA GLU A 78 39.38 -18.14 -11.43
C GLU A 78 39.16 -17.11 -10.32
N ARG A 79 38.41 -16.03 -10.61
CA ARG A 79 38.06 -15.00 -9.63
C ARG A 79 36.89 -15.39 -8.74
N LYS A 80 36.16 -16.45 -9.05
CA LYS A 80 35.09 -16.93 -8.17
C LYS A 80 35.70 -17.70 -7.03
N PHE A 81 35.43 -17.25 -5.81
CA PHE A 81 35.71 -18.02 -4.61
C PHE A 81 34.99 -19.37 -4.68
N GLN A 82 35.64 -20.41 -4.16
CA GLN A 82 34.97 -21.70 -3.99
C GLN A 82 33.73 -21.48 -3.11
N PRO A 83 32.52 -21.89 -3.55
CA PRO A 83 31.35 -21.84 -2.69
C PRO A 83 31.62 -22.69 -1.44
N GLY A 84 31.34 -22.15 -0.25
CA GLY A 84 31.52 -22.86 1.03
C GLY A 84 30.54 -24.01 1.27
N PHE A 85 30.06 -24.64 0.19
CA PHE A 85 29.14 -25.77 0.20
C PHE A 85 29.48 -26.71 -0.97
N GLU A 86 29.45 -28.01 -0.72
CA GLU A 86 29.55 -29.03 -1.77
C GLU A 86 28.15 -29.41 -2.24
N LEU A 87 27.94 -29.36 -3.56
CA LEU A 87 26.75 -29.89 -4.21
C LEU A 87 26.88 -31.41 -4.29
N ILE A 88 26.20 -32.13 -3.38
CA ILE A 88 26.02 -33.58 -3.49
C ILE A 88 25.10 -33.85 -4.69
N LYS A 89 25.70 -34.22 -5.82
CA LYS A 89 24.96 -34.67 -7.00
C LYS A 89 24.48 -36.10 -6.78
N ASN A 90 23.32 -36.25 -6.16
CA ASN A 90 22.42 -37.39 -6.34
C ASN A 90 21.01 -36.95 -5.91
N GLY A 91 20.17 -36.64 -6.90
CA GLY A 91 18.77 -36.29 -6.64
C GLY A 91 17.96 -35.83 -7.84
N LEU A 92 18.59 -35.48 -8.98
CA LEU A 92 17.85 -35.06 -10.17
C LEU A 92 18.57 -35.50 -11.44
N ASN A 93 18.08 -36.58 -12.04
CA ASN A 93 18.03 -36.94 -13.46
C ASN A 93 17.69 -38.44 -13.49
N GLU A 94 16.48 -38.85 -13.86
CA GLU A 94 16.01 -39.12 -15.22
C GLU A 94 14.51 -39.54 -15.08
N LYS A 95 13.54 -39.32 -15.97
CA LYS A 95 13.51 -39.00 -17.40
C LYS A 95 12.06 -38.60 -17.80
N SER A 96 11.99 -37.80 -18.88
CA SER A 96 10.98 -37.76 -19.95
C SER A 96 9.51 -37.43 -19.64
N TYR A 97 9.14 -36.20 -20.02
CA TYR A 97 7.81 -35.83 -20.48
C TYR A 97 7.35 -36.68 -21.67
N GLN A 98 6.16 -37.27 -21.56
CA GLN A 98 5.27 -37.56 -22.69
C GLN A 98 3.90 -36.97 -22.35
N LEU A 99 3.48 -35.97 -23.13
CA LEU A 99 2.11 -35.47 -23.15
C LEU A 99 1.35 -36.22 -24.24
N PRO A 100 0.22 -36.87 -23.94
CA PRO A 100 -0.80 -37.14 -24.94
C PRO A 100 -1.97 -36.14 -24.79
N GLY A 101 -2.32 -35.51 -25.91
CA GLY A 101 -3.72 -35.22 -26.24
C GLY A 101 -4.32 -33.88 -25.78
N LYS A 102 -4.21 -32.87 -26.63
CA LYS A 102 -5.20 -31.78 -26.75
C LYS A 102 -6.58 -32.34 -27.15
N ILE A 103 -7.66 -31.89 -26.49
CA ILE A 103 -8.93 -31.42 -27.12
C ILE A 103 -9.51 -30.33 -26.19
N ILE A 104 -9.24 -29.03 -26.46
CA ILE A 104 -10.21 -27.97 -26.83
C ILE A 104 -11.28 -27.70 -25.74
N ASN A 105 -11.24 -26.56 -25.04
CA ASN A 105 -11.96 -25.37 -25.50
C ASN A 105 -11.29 -24.04 -25.17
N GLN A 106 -11.26 -23.21 -26.21
CA GLN A 106 -10.74 -21.85 -26.28
C GLN A 106 -11.67 -20.87 -25.56
N HIS A 107 -11.14 -20.18 -24.57
CA HIS A 107 -11.27 -18.75 -24.29
C HIS A 107 -10.56 -18.48 -22.97
N PHE A 108 -9.70 -17.45 -22.90
CA PHE A 108 -8.78 -17.08 -21.80
C PHE A 108 -7.30 -17.44 -22.03
N SER A 109 -6.68 -16.86 -23.07
CA SER A 109 -5.22 -16.66 -23.15
C SER A 109 -4.85 -15.69 -24.28
N LYS A 110 -4.70 -14.41 -23.92
CA LYS A 110 -3.91 -13.33 -24.54
C LYS A 110 -4.14 -12.15 -23.57
N CYS A 111 -3.22 -11.70 -22.73
CA CYS A 111 -1.80 -11.47 -22.90
C CYS A 111 -1.06 -11.73 -21.58
N LEU A 112 -0.04 -12.60 -21.63
CA LEU A 112 0.98 -12.74 -20.61
C LEU A 112 2.32 -12.69 -21.35
N LEU A 113 2.97 -11.53 -21.38
CA LEU A 113 4.40 -11.43 -21.68
C LEU A 113 4.99 -10.21 -20.95
N ARG A 114 5.85 -10.53 -19.97
CA ARG A 114 7.05 -9.82 -19.47
C ARG A 114 7.16 -8.31 -19.71
N SER A 115 7.44 -7.54 -18.65
CA SER A 115 8.82 -7.14 -18.29
C SER A 115 8.92 -6.05 -17.20
N HIS A 116 9.76 -6.37 -16.21
CA HIS A 116 10.86 -5.63 -15.57
C HIS A 116 10.81 -4.15 -15.14
N PHE A 117 11.41 -3.95 -13.96
CA PHE A 117 12.12 -2.76 -13.42
C PHE A 117 11.38 -1.82 -12.49
N SER A 118 12.15 -0.97 -11.84
CA SER A 118 11.97 -0.69 -10.43
C SER A 118 13.00 0.29 -9.98
N THR A 119 12.66 1.23 -9.11
CA THR A 119 13.69 2.00 -8.36
C THR A 119 13.10 2.90 -7.30
N THR A 120 13.94 3.21 -6.34
CA THR A 120 13.61 3.71 -5.01
C THR A 120 13.59 5.20 -4.83
N THR A 121 12.71 5.62 -3.92
CA THR A 121 13.08 6.32 -2.68
C THR A 121 11.83 6.46 -1.82
N TYR A 122 11.94 6.18 -0.52
CA TYR A 122 10.90 6.42 0.49
C TYR A 122 9.49 6.01 0.05
N ASN A 123 9.29 4.70 -0.16
CA ASN A 123 7.98 4.11 0.03
C ASN A 123 7.67 4.07 1.54
N LYS A 124 7.28 5.21 2.12
CA LYS A 124 5.88 5.21 2.52
C LYS A 124 5.18 5.39 1.20
N SER A 125 4.74 4.28 0.60
CA SER A 125 3.55 4.37 -0.21
C SER A 125 2.62 5.30 0.57
N GLN A 126 2.37 6.50 0.04
CA GLN A 126 1.00 6.87 0.01
C GLN A 126 0.34 5.81 -0.93
N GLU A 127 0.12 4.52 -0.62
CA GLU A 127 -0.79 4.09 0.44
C GLU A 127 -1.19 5.32 1.20
N ILE A 128 -2.18 6.01 0.64
CA ILE A 128 -3.26 6.37 1.51
C ILE A 128 -3.64 5.05 2.24
N THR A 129 -2.81 4.63 3.22
CA THR A 129 -3.22 4.22 4.53
C THR A 129 -4.04 5.43 4.89
N THR A 130 -5.27 5.39 4.42
CA THR A 130 -6.37 6.15 4.95
C THR A 130 -6.09 6.19 6.43
N PRO A 131 -5.95 7.39 7.01
CA PRO A 131 -5.45 7.53 8.36
C PRO A 131 -6.11 6.47 9.22
N GLY A 132 -5.35 5.75 10.06
CA GLY A 132 -5.81 4.61 10.88
C GLY A 132 -7.08 4.87 11.71
N TYR A 133 -7.61 6.06 11.62
CA TYR A 133 -9.02 6.39 11.75
C TYR A 133 -10.02 5.60 10.88
N LEU A 134 -9.60 4.94 9.80
CA LEU A 134 -10.49 4.15 8.94
C LEU A 134 -10.44 2.65 9.18
N THR A 135 -9.43 2.20 9.92
CA THR A 135 -9.52 0.96 10.72
C THR A 135 -10.48 1.13 11.90
N TRP A 136 -10.73 2.35 12.34
CA TRP A 136 -11.58 2.65 13.49
C TRP A 136 -13.09 2.50 13.23
N VAL A 137 -13.60 2.79 12.03
CA VAL A 137 -15.07 2.78 11.77
C VAL A 137 -15.70 1.39 11.54
N THR A 138 -15.07 0.35 12.05
CA THR A 138 -15.39 -1.02 11.64
C THR A 138 -15.84 -1.92 12.77
N ARG A 139 -16.06 -1.38 13.98
CA ARG A 139 -16.78 -2.11 15.03
C ARG A 139 -17.67 -1.15 15.81
N THR A 140 -18.96 -1.44 15.86
CA THR A 140 -19.70 -1.38 17.11
C THR A 140 -19.66 -2.79 17.72
N ASN A 141 -19.30 -2.90 18.99
CA ASN A 141 -19.85 -3.93 19.85
C ASN A 141 -20.77 -3.20 20.83
N GLU A 142 -21.89 -3.84 21.11
CA GLU A 142 -22.86 -3.50 22.16
C GLU A 142 -23.77 -2.29 21.90
N ASP A 143 -24.66 -2.45 20.93
CA ASP A 143 -26.07 -2.21 21.23
C ASP A 143 -26.73 -3.58 21.47
N GLN A 144 -26.81 -3.96 22.74
CA GLN A 144 -27.83 -4.90 23.22
C GLN A 144 -29.20 -4.22 23.13
N TYR A 145 -29.71 -3.91 21.93
CA TYR A 145 -31.14 -3.66 21.77
C TYR A 145 -31.61 -4.21 20.43
N ILE A 146 -32.33 -5.33 20.58
CA ILE A 146 -33.45 -5.70 19.73
C ILE A 146 -33.02 -6.25 18.35
N SER A 147 -32.72 -7.54 18.37
CA SER A 147 -33.20 -8.46 17.34
C SER A 147 -34.73 -8.50 17.34
N ASN A 148 -35.42 -7.39 17.08
CA ASN A 148 -36.82 -7.47 16.67
C ASN A 148 -36.76 -7.73 15.19
N ALA A 149 -36.90 -9.02 14.91
CA ALA A 149 -37.69 -9.49 13.81
C ALA A 149 -37.52 -8.64 12.53
N ASN A 150 -36.60 -9.09 11.68
CA ASN A 150 -37.15 -9.55 10.40
C ASN A 150 -38.35 -10.39 10.83
N THR A 151 -39.57 -9.93 10.57
CA THR A 151 -40.70 -10.83 10.39
C THR A 151 -40.28 -11.72 9.23
N ARG A 152 -39.39 -12.67 9.55
CA ARG A 152 -39.07 -13.85 8.79
C ARG A 152 -40.46 -14.40 8.57
N ARG A 153 -40.95 -14.36 7.34
CA ARG A 153 -41.92 -15.36 6.93
C ARG A 153 -41.22 -16.66 7.25
N VAL A 154 -41.56 -17.24 8.40
CA VAL A 154 -41.13 -18.56 8.77
C VAL A 154 -41.63 -19.39 7.62
N PHE A 155 -40.70 -19.92 6.83
CA PHE A 155 -41.03 -20.91 5.83
C PHE A 155 -41.67 -22.05 6.63
N ALA A 156 -43.00 -22.09 6.63
CA ALA A 156 -43.75 -23.19 7.18
C ALA A 156 -43.53 -24.33 6.19
N VAL A 157 -42.43 -25.06 6.38
CA VAL A 157 -42.07 -26.27 5.65
C VAL A 157 -43.31 -27.16 5.49
N GLU A 158 -44.15 -27.19 6.52
CA GLU A 158 -45.42 -27.91 6.62
C GLU A 158 -46.45 -27.60 5.51
N ARG A 159 -46.37 -26.47 4.79
CA ARG A 159 -47.30 -26.13 3.69
C ARG A 159 -46.86 -26.59 2.29
N TYR A 160 -45.59 -27.01 2.12
CA TYR A 160 -45.00 -27.32 0.79
C TYR A 160 -44.34 -28.70 0.69
N VAL A 161 -44.45 -29.53 1.73
CA VAL A 161 -43.91 -30.92 1.78
C VAL A 161 -44.72 -31.92 0.94
N THR A 162 -45.68 -31.47 0.13
CA THR A 162 -46.53 -32.37 -0.66
C THR A 162 -45.89 -32.86 -1.97
N ASP A 163 -44.75 -32.33 -2.40
CA ASP A 163 -44.08 -32.69 -3.66
C ASP A 163 -42.71 -33.38 -3.44
N GLN A 164 -42.49 -34.50 -4.13
CA GLN A 164 -41.27 -35.33 -4.08
C GLN A 164 -40.01 -34.53 -4.45
N PHE A 165 -40.13 -33.55 -5.35
CA PHE A 165 -39.03 -32.67 -5.73
C PHE A 165 -38.58 -31.77 -4.56
N THR A 166 -39.54 -31.19 -3.83
CA THR A 166 -39.28 -30.32 -2.67
C THR A 166 -38.59 -31.09 -1.54
N GLU A 167 -39.02 -32.32 -1.25
CA GLU A 167 -38.35 -33.19 -0.26
C GLU A 167 -36.90 -33.51 -0.66
N GLU A 168 -36.67 -33.81 -1.94
CA GLU A 168 -35.33 -34.08 -2.46
C GLU A 168 -34.40 -32.86 -2.26
N ILE A 169 -34.84 -31.67 -2.67
CA ILE A 169 -34.05 -30.43 -2.56
C ILE A 169 -33.78 -30.06 -1.10
N ILE A 170 -34.76 -30.23 -0.21
CA ILE A 170 -34.57 -30.00 1.24
C ILE A 170 -33.55 -31.01 1.80
N GLY A 171 -33.61 -32.28 1.37
CA GLY A 171 -32.63 -33.30 1.72
C GLY A 171 -31.21 -32.91 1.29
N LEU A 172 -31.03 -32.50 0.03
CA LEU A 172 -29.74 -32.05 -0.51
C LEU A 172 -29.22 -30.80 0.22
N ALA A 173 -30.09 -29.84 0.54
CA ALA A 173 -29.73 -28.62 1.26
C ALA A 173 -29.25 -28.92 2.69
N LYS A 174 -29.90 -29.86 3.39
CA LYS A 174 -29.47 -30.35 4.72
C LYS A 174 -28.11 -31.07 4.67
N GLN A 175 -27.84 -31.80 3.59
CA GLN A 175 -26.56 -32.48 3.36
C GLN A 175 -25.45 -31.53 2.85
N GLY A 176 -25.78 -30.27 2.53
CA GLY A 176 -24.81 -29.29 2.01
C GLY A 176 -24.37 -29.53 0.57
N LYS A 177 -25.10 -30.34 -0.20
CA LYS A 177 -24.78 -30.73 -1.58
C LYS A 177 -25.25 -29.69 -2.59
N LEU A 178 -24.69 -28.48 -2.50
CA LEU A 178 -25.14 -27.34 -3.30
C LEU A 178 -24.92 -27.52 -4.82
N ALA A 179 -23.88 -28.24 -5.22
CA ALA A 179 -23.60 -28.55 -6.62
C ALA A 179 -24.71 -29.40 -7.27
N GLU A 180 -25.28 -30.36 -6.53
CA GLU A 180 -26.37 -31.20 -7.02
C GLU A 180 -27.66 -30.38 -7.19
N ILE A 181 -27.92 -29.43 -6.27
CA ILE A 181 -29.06 -28.51 -6.35
C ILE A 181 -28.97 -27.61 -7.59
N ILE A 182 -27.78 -27.11 -7.92
CA ILE A 182 -27.57 -26.25 -9.10
C ILE A 182 -28.00 -26.92 -10.40
N THR A 183 -27.83 -28.24 -10.54
CA THR A 183 -28.24 -28.98 -11.75
C THR A 183 -29.76 -29.02 -11.94
N LYS A 184 -30.52 -28.71 -10.89
CA LYS A 184 -31.99 -28.71 -10.85
C LYS A 184 -32.56 -27.30 -10.63
N ALA A 185 -31.74 -26.26 -10.74
CA ALA A 185 -32.10 -24.88 -10.40
C ALA A 185 -33.29 -24.33 -11.21
N ASP A 186 -33.45 -24.78 -12.46
CA ASP A 186 -34.54 -24.37 -13.37
C ASP A 186 -35.94 -24.63 -12.80
N LYS A 187 -36.08 -25.62 -11.90
CA LYS A 187 -37.36 -26.03 -11.29
C LYS A 187 -37.57 -25.47 -9.88
N LEU A 188 -36.66 -24.66 -9.35
CA LEU A 188 -36.79 -24.12 -8.00
C LEU A 188 -37.87 -23.03 -7.95
N THR A 189 -38.61 -22.97 -6.84
CA THR A 189 -39.51 -21.85 -6.55
C THR A 189 -38.77 -20.76 -5.74
N PRO A 190 -39.28 -19.51 -5.71
CA PRO A 190 -38.66 -18.45 -4.91
C PRO A 190 -38.48 -18.81 -3.43
N GLU A 191 -39.46 -19.49 -2.83
CA GLU A 191 -39.42 -19.87 -1.43
C GLU A 191 -38.35 -20.94 -1.16
N LEU A 192 -38.17 -21.88 -2.08
CA LEU A 192 -37.12 -22.89 -2.01
C LEU A 192 -35.73 -22.25 -2.13
N VAL A 193 -35.55 -21.26 -3.00
CA VAL A 193 -34.30 -20.50 -3.11
C VAL A 193 -33.97 -19.80 -1.79
N ALA A 194 -34.93 -19.09 -1.21
CA ALA A 194 -34.76 -18.46 0.10
C ALA A 194 -34.41 -19.48 1.20
N TYR A 195 -35.05 -20.65 1.19
CA TYR A 195 -34.74 -21.74 2.13
C TYR A 195 -33.31 -22.24 1.97
N ILE A 196 -32.87 -22.53 0.74
CA ILE A 196 -31.52 -23.03 0.44
C ILE A 196 -30.47 -22.02 0.91
N ILE A 197 -30.63 -20.73 0.59
CA ILE A 197 -29.69 -19.69 1.01
C ILE A 197 -29.61 -19.61 2.54
N ASN A 198 -30.76 -19.56 3.23
CA ASN A 198 -30.76 -19.51 4.69
C ASN A 198 -30.15 -20.77 5.32
N LYS A 199 -30.45 -21.95 4.77
CA LYS A 199 -29.96 -23.22 5.31
C LYS A 199 -28.46 -23.39 5.09
N THR A 200 -27.95 -22.99 3.94
CA THR A 200 -26.51 -23.03 3.62
C THR A 200 -25.69 -22.08 4.49
N LEU A 201 -26.30 -20.99 4.97
CA LEU A 201 -25.66 -19.98 5.81
C LEU A 201 -25.91 -20.15 7.33
N GLU A 202 -26.75 -21.10 7.75
CA GLU A 202 -27.16 -21.29 9.16
C GLU A 202 -25.98 -21.52 10.12
N LYS A 203 -24.93 -22.21 9.66
CA LYS A 203 -23.72 -22.50 10.44
C LYS A 203 -22.57 -21.55 10.15
N CYS A 204 -22.85 -20.37 9.62
CA CYS A 204 -21.81 -19.38 9.35
C CYS A 204 -21.15 -18.93 10.66
N PRO A 205 -19.81 -18.98 10.77
CA PRO A 205 -19.11 -18.41 11.92
C PRO A 205 -19.47 -16.93 12.12
N PRO A 206 -19.26 -16.35 13.32
CA PRO A 206 -19.40 -14.92 13.47
C PRO A 206 -18.38 -14.20 12.59
N MET A 207 -18.84 -13.13 11.94
CA MET A 207 -18.00 -12.25 11.15
C MET A 207 -16.81 -11.77 12.01
N PRO A 208 -15.55 -11.81 11.49
CA PRO A 208 -14.38 -11.52 12.30
C PRO A 208 -14.54 -10.10 12.77
N PRO A 209 -14.38 -9.79 14.06
CA PRO A 209 -14.93 -8.54 14.52
C PRO A 209 -14.22 -7.34 13.83
N ASN A 210 -13.02 -7.49 13.24
CA ASN A 210 -12.26 -6.40 12.57
C ASN A 210 -12.83 -6.00 11.19
N SER A 211 -13.82 -6.71 10.70
CA SER A 211 -14.49 -6.38 9.45
C SER A 211 -15.38 -5.13 9.61
N LYS A 212 -15.39 -4.26 8.61
CA LYS A 212 -16.27 -3.07 8.55
C LYS A 212 -17.71 -3.50 8.81
N ASN A 213 -18.59 -2.60 9.28
CA ASN A 213 -20.04 -2.85 9.47
C ASN A 213 -20.74 -3.48 8.26
N MET A 214 -20.02 -3.60 7.14
CA MET A 214 -20.38 -4.29 5.92
C MET A 214 -19.29 -5.31 5.52
N GLU A 215 -19.73 -6.49 5.07
CA GLU A 215 -18.88 -7.60 4.67
C GLU A 215 -17.93 -7.22 3.51
N ALA A 216 -16.74 -7.84 3.48
CA ALA A 216 -15.84 -7.69 2.34
C ALA A 216 -16.31 -8.64 1.21
N PRO A 217 -16.40 -8.17 -0.04
CA PRO A 217 -16.98 -8.94 -1.13
C PRO A 217 -16.07 -10.11 -1.54
N TYR A 218 -16.67 -11.16 -2.09
CA TYR A 218 -15.96 -12.40 -2.45
C TYR A 218 -14.77 -12.13 -3.36
N PHE A 219 -14.94 -11.29 -4.39
CA PHE A 219 -13.87 -10.93 -5.33
C PHE A 219 -12.64 -10.25 -4.70
N LEU A 220 -12.73 -9.76 -3.45
CA LEU A 220 -11.59 -9.23 -2.70
C LEU A 220 -10.98 -10.25 -1.74
N THR A 221 -11.74 -11.23 -1.30
CA THR A 221 -11.38 -12.13 -0.20
C THR A 221 -10.80 -13.45 -0.68
N TYR A 222 -11.28 -14.01 -1.81
CA TYR A 222 -11.06 -15.40 -2.22
C TYR A 222 -9.60 -15.85 -2.37
N ASN A 223 -8.67 -14.92 -2.62
CA ASN A 223 -7.24 -15.23 -2.85
C ASN A 223 -6.29 -14.39 -1.97
N ARG A 224 -6.77 -13.87 -0.83
CA ARG A 224 -5.95 -12.99 0.02
C ARG A 224 -5.79 -13.55 1.42
N ILE A 225 -4.53 -13.73 1.82
CA ILE A 225 -4.14 -14.26 3.14
C ILE A 225 -4.81 -13.52 4.31
N ARG A 226 -5.01 -12.21 4.19
CA ARG A 226 -5.72 -11.37 5.17
C ARG A 226 -7.11 -11.89 5.53
N PHE A 227 -7.78 -12.58 4.61
CA PHE A 227 -9.11 -13.11 4.79
C PHE A 227 -9.11 -14.64 4.96
N ASP A 228 -7.95 -15.25 5.20
CA ASP A 228 -7.83 -16.68 5.49
C ASP A 228 -8.24 -16.97 6.93
N GLY A 229 -9.55 -16.92 7.18
CA GLY A 229 -10.17 -17.11 8.47
C GLY A 229 -11.47 -17.88 8.35
N PRO A 230 -11.99 -18.44 9.47
CA PRO A 230 -13.11 -19.38 9.45
C PRO A 230 -14.36 -18.80 8.77
N TYR A 231 -14.68 -17.53 9.03
CA TYR A 231 -15.81 -16.85 8.42
C TYR A 231 -15.69 -16.71 6.88
N TYR A 232 -14.61 -16.11 6.41
CA TYR A 232 -14.44 -15.87 4.97
C TYR A 232 -14.19 -17.17 4.20
N ASN A 233 -13.53 -18.17 4.79
CA ASN A 233 -13.41 -19.50 4.19
C ASN A 233 -14.78 -20.18 4.05
N PHE A 234 -15.66 -20.00 5.05
CA PHE A 234 -17.04 -20.49 4.98
C PHE A 234 -17.85 -19.78 3.89
N ILE A 235 -17.79 -18.45 3.82
CA ILE A 235 -18.59 -17.67 2.87
C ILE A 235 -18.05 -17.82 1.44
N ASN A 236 -16.74 -17.73 1.24
CA ASN A 236 -16.11 -17.80 -0.08
C ASN A 236 -16.31 -19.15 -0.77
N SER A 237 -16.54 -20.22 -0.01
CA SER A 237 -16.83 -21.55 -0.58
C SER A 237 -18.29 -21.70 -1.06
N ARG A 238 -19.20 -20.81 -0.65
CA ARG A 238 -20.64 -20.91 -0.93
C ARG A 238 -21.14 -19.88 -1.92
N ILE A 239 -20.64 -18.64 -1.83
CA ILE A 239 -21.13 -17.52 -2.66
C ILE A 239 -21.15 -17.83 -4.16
N PRO A 240 -20.06 -18.36 -4.78
CA PRO A 240 -20.08 -18.63 -6.22
C PRO A 240 -21.16 -19.63 -6.62
N LEU A 241 -21.39 -20.65 -5.78
CA LEU A 241 -22.40 -21.68 -6.01
C LEU A 241 -23.81 -21.13 -5.83
N LEU A 242 -24.05 -20.30 -4.81
CA LEU A 242 -25.34 -19.65 -4.60
C LEU A 242 -25.66 -18.66 -5.74
N TYR A 243 -24.66 -17.93 -6.22
CA TYR A 243 -24.81 -17.04 -7.37
C TYR A 243 -25.13 -17.84 -8.65
N GLU A 244 -24.42 -18.93 -8.92
CA GLU A 244 -24.72 -19.79 -10.07
C GLU A 244 -26.14 -20.39 -10.01
N MET A 245 -26.57 -20.81 -8.82
CA MET A 245 -27.92 -21.31 -8.58
C MET A 245 -28.97 -20.26 -8.96
N VAL A 246 -28.80 -19.02 -8.47
CA VAL A 246 -29.72 -17.90 -8.75
C VAL A 246 -29.73 -17.52 -10.24
N LEU A 247 -28.61 -17.65 -10.95
CA LEU A 247 -28.59 -17.34 -12.38
C LEU A 247 -29.35 -18.37 -13.24
N LYS A 248 -29.51 -19.61 -12.76
CA LYS A 248 -30.16 -20.71 -13.49
C LYS A 248 -31.66 -20.82 -13.21
N THR A 249 -32.19 -20.11 -12.23
CA THR A 249 -33.63 -20.16 -11.94
C THR A 249 -34.44 -19.60 -13.10
N SER A 250 -35.52 -20.28 -13.48
CA SER A 250 -36.33 -19.93 -14.66
C SER A 250 -37.47 -18.97 -14.38
N PHE A 251 -37.69 -18.58 -13.11
CA PHE A 251 -38.81 -17.73 -12.70
C PHE A 251 -38.45 -16.24 -12.67
N GLU A 252 -39.45 -15.37 -12.80
CA GLU A 252 -39.26 -13.92 -12.71
C GLU A 252 -38.85 -13.49 -11.28
N PRO A 253 -38.00 -12.46 -11.13
CA PRO A 253 -37.49 -12.05 -9.83
C PRO A 253 -38.61 -11.72 -8.83
N ASP A 254 -38.76 -12.52 -7.76
CA ASP A 254 -39.68 -12.23 -6.66
C ASP A 254 -39.09 -11.14 -5.75
N GLU A 255 -39.95 -10.21 -5.29
CA GLU A 255 -39.59 -9.14 -4.37
C GLU A 255 -38.94 -9.66 -3.08
N SER A 256 -39.38 -10.85 -2.63
CA SER A 256 -38.85 -11.49 -1.44
C SER A 256 -37.36 -11.89 -1.55
N LEU A 257 -36.85 -12.01 -2.79
CA LEU A 257 -35.49 -12.46 -3.07
C LEU A 257 -34.50 -11.34 -3.36
N TYR A 258 -34.96 -10.11 -3.61
CA TYR A 258 -34.08 -8.99 -3.94
C TYR A 258 -32.95 -8.72 -2.94
N PRO A 259 -33.14 -8.82 -1.61
CA PRO A 259 -32.03 -8.69 -0.67
C PRO A 259 -30.91 -9.70 -0.90
N TYR A 260 -31.26 -10.95 -1.24
CA TYR A 260 -30.27 -11.98 -1.55
C TYR A 260 -29.58 -11.74 -2.89
N TYR A 261 -30.33 -11.28 -3.89
CA TYR A 261 -29.76 -10.94 -5.20
C TYR A 261 -28.74 -9.82 -5.09
N ILE A 262 -29.10 -8.71 -4.44
CA ILE A 262 -28.19 -7.57 -4.23
C ILE A 262 -26.95 -8.02 -3.45
N TRP A 263 -27.12 -8.85 -2.42
CA TRP A 263 -25.99 -9.40 -1.66
C TRP A 263 -25.07 -10.26 -2.55
N LEU A 264 -25.61 -11.22 -3.30
CA LEU A 264 -24.82 -12.09 -4.19
C LEU A 264 -24.12 -11.28 -5.29
N TYR A 265 -24.82 -10.34 -5.92
CA TYR A 265 -24.27 -9.49 -6.97
C TYR A 265 -23.16 -8.58 -6.42
N TYR A 266 -23.34 -8.04 -5.20
CA TYR A 266 -22.29 -7.29 -4.51
C TYR A 266 -21.03 -8.13 -4.33
N HIS A 267 -21.17 -9.38 -3.89
CA HIS A 267 -20.04 -10.27 -3.67
C HIS A 267 -19.35 -10.71 -4.96
N MET A 268 -20.11 -10.88 -6.04
CA MET A 268 -19.62 -11.31 -7.36
C MET A 268 -19.17 -10.16 -8.26
N ASN A 269 -19.33 -8.91 -7.81
CA ASN A 269 -19.03 -7.69 -8.57
C ASN A 269 -19.89 -7.49 -9.83
N ASP A 270 -21.14 -7.93 -9.78
CA ASP A 270 -22.08 -7.88 -10.91
C ASP A 270 -22.88 -6.57 -10.89
N VAL A 271 -22.24 -5.49 -11.36
CA VAL A 271 -22.83 -4.15 -11.31
C VAL A 271 -24.01 -4.02 -12.27
N GLU A 272 -23.98 -4.69 -13.41
CA GLU A 272 -25.06 -4.65 -14.40
C GLU A 272 -26.38 -5.17 -13.83
N ARG A 273 -26.35 -6.34 -13.16
CA ARG A 273 -27.55 -6.89 -12.50
C ARG A 273 -27.94 -6.15 -11.21
N ILE A 274 -27.01 -5.45 -10.57
CA ILE A 274 -27.36 -4.53 -9.47
C ILE A 274 -28.18 -3.36 -10.01
N LEU A 275 -27.79 -2.81 -11.15
CA LEU A 275 -28.48 -1.66 -11.77
C LEU A 275 -29.91 -2.00 -12.17
N THR A 276 -30.20 -3.23 -12.60
CA THR A 276 -31.58 -3.64 -12.92
C THR A 276 -32.52 -3.62 -11.71
N LEU A 277 -31.97 -3.60 -10.48
CA LEU A 277 -32.73 -3.57 -9.23
C LEU A 277 -32.82 -2.15 -8.62
N SER A 278 -32.33 -1.11 -9.32
CA SER A 278 -32.21 0.24 -8.75
C SER A 278 -33.53 0.84 -8.26
N ASP A 279 -34.62 0.56 -8.97
CA ASP A 279 -35.93 1.17 -8.69
C ASP A 279 -36.56 0.58 -7.43
N VAL A 280 -36.26 -0.69 -7.11
CA VAL A 280 -36.85 -1.38 -5.96
C VAL A 280 -36.07 -1.11 -4.66
N VAL A 281 -34.77 -0.80 -4.77
CA VAL A 281 -33.85 -0.62 -3.61
C VAL A 281 -34.34 0.43 -2.62
N VAL A 282 -35.08 1.44 -3.08
CA VAL A 282 -35.58 2.55 -2.26
C VAL A 282 -36.41 2.06 -1.06
N ASN A 283 -37.15 0.96 -1.22
CA ASN A 283 -38.05 0.44 -0.18
C ASN A 283 -37.43 -0.70 0.65
N MET A 284 -36.16 -1.01 0.46
CA MET A 284 -35.49 -2.12 1.12
C MET A 284 -34.93 -1.78 2.50
N ASP A 285 -34.43 -2.79 3.21
CA ASP A 285 -33.78 -2.60 4.49
C ASP A 285 -32.42 -1.90 4.36
N THR A 286 -31.97 -1.31 5.46
CA THR A 286 -30.75 -0.51 5.54
C THR A 286 -29.50 -1.27 5.09
N ARG A 287 -29.42 -2.58 5.39
CA ARG A 287 -28.25 -3.38 5.05
C ARG A 287 -28.20 -3.65 3.55
N THR A 288 -29.34 -3.94 2.94
CA THR A 288 -29.44 -4.12 1.49
C THR A 288 -29.14 -2.83 0.72
N ILE A 289 -29.65 -1.70 1.19
CA ILE A 289 -29.30 -0.37 0.64
C ILE A 289 -27.78 -0.12 0.75
N ALA A 290 -27.16 -0.48 1.88
CA ALA A 290 -25.72 -0.34 2.05
C ALA A 290 -24.94 -1.21 1.06
N TYR A 291 -25.35 -2.48 0.83
CA TYR A 291 -24.74 -3.36 -0.16
C TYR A 291 -24.84 -2.80 -1.59
N PHE A 292 -26.03 -2.34 -1.96
CA PHE A 292 -26.29 -1.70 -3.25
C PHE A 292 -25.37 -0.49 -3.46
N LEU A 293 -25.37 0.46 -2.52
CA LEU A 293 -24.57 1.68 -2.65
C LEU A 293 -23.06 1.42 -2.62
N ALA A 294 -22.62 0.48 -1.79
CA ALA A 294 -21.21 0.15 -1.68
C ALA A 294 -20.67 -0.58 -2.91
N SER A 295 -21.51 -1.22 -3.73
CA SER A 295 -21.09 -1.81 -5.00
C SER A 295 -20.40 -0.78 -5.90
N PHE A 296 -20.96 0.43 -5.98
CA PHE A 296 -20.40 1.56 -6.72
C PHE A 296 -19.12 2.11 -6.06
N ILE A 297 -19.11 2.23 -4.72
CA ILE A 297 -17.91 2.69 -3.98
C ILE A 297 -16.73 1.73 -4.21
N ARG A 298 -16.96 0.41 -4.16
CA ARG A 298 -15.90 -0.60 -4.37
C ARG A 298 -15.37 -0.63 -5.80
N ASN A 299 -16.21 -0.28 -6.77
CA ASN A 299 -15.83 -0.17 -8.18
C ASN A 299 -15.30 1.20 -8.57
N TYR A 300 -15.15 2.14 -7.62
CA TYR A 300 -14.64 3.47 -7.91
C TYR A 300 -15.56 4.25 -8.88
N GLU A 301 -16.88 4.13 -8.71
CA GLU A 301 -17.91 4.82 -9.51
C GLU A 301 -18.72 5.78 -8.63
N LEU A 302 -18.10 6.87 -8.14
CA LEU A 302 -18.72 7.73 -7.13
C LEU A 302 -19.85 8.64 -7.68
N ASN A 303 -19.86 8.91 -8.98
CA ASN A 303 -20.97 9.66 -9.59
C ASN A 303 -22.28 8.86 -9.57
N GLN A 304 -22.22 7.58 -9.97
CA GLN A 304 -23.36 6.67 -9.89
C GLN A 304 -23.82 6.50 -8.44
N PHE A 305 -22.86 6.33 -7.51
CA PHE A 305 -23.17 6.31 -6.08
C PHE A 305 -23.94 7.58 -5.65
N LYS A 306 -23.49 8.79 -6.02
CA LYS A 306 -24.15 10.05 -5.64
C LYS A 306 -25.57 10.13 -6.19
N GLU A 307 -25.75 9.75 -7.45
CA GLU A 307 -27.06 9.75 -8.10
C GLU A 307 -28.05 8.87 -7.34
N TYR A 308 -27.68 7.61 -7.09
CA TYR A 308 -28.56 6.69 -6.39
C TYR A 308 -28.71 7.01 -4.90
N TYR A 309 -27.66 7.45 -4.23
CA TYR A 309 -27.73 7.90 -2.85
C TYR A 309 -28.75 9.04 -2.69
N HIS A 310 -28.72 10.01 -3.59
CA HIS A 310 -29.69 11.11 -3.61
C HIS A 310 -31.11 10.62 -3.93
N LYS A 311 -31.28 9.77 -4.96
CA LYS A 311 -32.58 9.16 -5.32
C LYS A 311 -33.20 8.40 -4.14
N ILE A 312 -32.41 7.58 -3.43
CA ILE A 312 -32.87 6.81 -2.28
C ILE A 312 -33.35 7.75 -1.17
N ILE A 313 -32.57 8.77 -0.81
CA ILE A 313 -32.95 9.72 0.25
C ILE A 313 -34.24 10.49 -0.09
N ILE A 314 -34.42 10.90 -1.35
CA ILE A 314 -35.63 11.62 -1.77
C ILE A 314 -36.84 10.69 -1.82
N ASN A 315 -36.71 9.51 -2.42
CA ASN A 315 -37.84 8.64 -2.74
C ASN A 315 -38.24 7.72 -1.58
N THR A 316 -37.52 7.71 -0.46
CA THR A 316 -37.91 6.94 0.72
C THR A 316 -39.23 7.46 1.27
N SER A 317 -40.32 6.70 1.17
CA SER A 317 -41.68 7.19 1.46
C SER A 317 -42.17 6.89 2.89
N HIS A 318 -41.66 5.84 3.54
CA HIS A 318 -42.30 5.30 4.77
C HIS A 318 -41.37 5.01 5.95
N LYS A 319 -40.05 5.23 5.81
CA LYS A 319 -39.06 4.87 6.84
C LYS A 319 -38.02 5.98 7.03
N THR A 320 -37.74 6.35 8.28
CA THR A 320 -36.58 7.19 8.59
C THR A 320 -35.31 6.39 8.34
N LEU A 321 -34.41 6.93 7.51
CA LEU A 321 -33.13 6.27 7.23
C LEU A 321 -32.24 6.36 8.49
N PRO A 322 -31.78 5.22 9.03
CA PRO A 322 -31.05 5.20 10.27
C PRO A 322 -29.61 5.69 10.09
N SER A 323 -29.07 6.30 11.16
CA SER A 323 -27.68 6.79 11.19
C SER A 323 -26.64 5.70 10.90
N SER A 324 -26.97 4.44 11.16
CA SER A 324 -26.13 3.27 10.86
C SER A 324 -25.81 3.09 9.37
N LEU A 325 -26.68 3.57 8.47
CA LEU A 325 -26.39 3.60 7.03
C LEU A 325 -25.18 4.48 6.75
N LEU A 326 -25.20 5.71 7.26
CA LEU A 326 -24.12 6.67 7.10
C LEU A 326 -22.82 6.14 7.73
N ASP A 327 -22.92 5.51 8.91
CA ASP A 327 -21.79 4.88 9.60
C ASP A 327 -21.13 3.76 8.78
N SER A 328 -21.91 3.07 7.93
CA SER A 328 -21.37 2.05 7.03
C SER A 328 -20.74 2.63 5.75
N LEU A 329 -21.24 3.78 5.27
CA LEU A 329 -20.86 4.37 3.98
C LEU A 329 -19.67 5.33 4.08
N ILE A 330 -19.67 6.25 5.05
CA ILE A 330 -18.59 7.24 5.24
C ILE A 330 -17.20 6.60 5.27
N PRO A 331 -16.98 5.47 5.99
CA PRO A 331 -15.68 4.84 6.02
C PRO A 331 -15.30 4.28 4.66
N GLN A 332 -16.27 3.74 3.92
CA GLN A 332 -16.00 3.21 2.59
C GLN A 332 -15.62 4.33 1.64
N LEU A 333 -16.34 5.46 1.66
CA LEU A 333 -16.03 6.63 0.84
C LEU A 333 -14.62 7.14 1.09
N ILE A 334 -14.23 7.34 2.36
CA ILE A 334 -12.89 7.85 2.66
C ILE A 334 -11.82 6.81 2.28
N ASN A 335 -12.07 5.51 2.49
CA ASN A 335 -11.16 4.41 2.11
C ASN A 335 -10.96 4.20 0.61
N HIS A 336 -11.88 4.70 -0.23
CA HIS A 336 -11.75 4.61 -1.69
C HIS A 336 -11.43 5.99 -2.29
N ASP A 337 -10.75 6.84 -1.51
CA ASP A 337 -10.19 8.11 -1.94
C ASP A 337 -11.22 9.07 -2.55
N CYS A 338 -12.44 9.09 -1.99
CA CYS A 338 -13.46 10.06 -2.36
C CYS A 338 -12.92 11.49 -2.29
N ILE A 339 -13.25 12.29 -3.32
CA ILE A 339 -12.98 13.73 -3.33
C ILE A 339 -13.76 14.40 -2.19
N PHE A 340 -13.14 15.39 -1.54
CA PHE A 340 -13.68 16.02 -0.33
C PHE A 340 -15.09 16.60 -0.55
N GLU A 341 -15.30 17.25 -1.69
CA GLU A 341 -16.57 17.84 -2.13
C GLU A 341 -17.69 16.78 -2.19
N ASN A 342 -17.37 15.57 -2.66
CA ASN A 342 -18.33 14.47 -2.76
C ASN A 342 -18.67 13.90 -1.38
N LEU A 343 -17.69 13.82 -0.47
CA LEU A 343 -17.93 13.44 0.92
C LEU A 343 -18.82 14.48 1.62
N PHE A 344 -18.55 15.76 1.39
CA PHE A 344 -19.35 16.84 1.97
C PHE A 344 -20.76 16.87 1.39
N PHE A 345 -20.94 16.62 0.09
CA PHE A 345 -22.25 16.43 -0.53
C PHE A 345 -23.07 15.35 0.18
N VAL A 346 -22.48 14.18 0.43
CA VAL A 346 -23.15 13.07 1.14
C VAL A 346 -23.66 13.51 2.50
N PHE A 347 -22.84 14.26 3.24
CA PHE A 347 -23.21 14.83 4.53
C PHE A 347 -24.32 15.88 4.42
N GLN A 348 -24.23 16.81 3.46
CA GLN A 348 -25.23 17.87 3.28
C GLN A 348 -26.60 17.30 2.90
N VAL A 349 -26.65 16.37 1.96
CA VAL A 349 -27.90 15.70 1.54
C VAL A 349 -28.54 15.00 2.74
N TRP A 350 -27.74 14.33 3.57
CA TRP A 350 -28.23 13.66 4.78
C TRP A 350 -28.80 14.65 5.80
N MET A 351 -28.03 15.70 6.14
CA MET A 351 -28.41 16.69 7.15
C MET A 351 -29.61 17.55 6.76
N ASN A 352 -29.79 17.82 5.47
CA ASN A 352 -30.88 18.64 4.96
C ASN A 352 -32.17 17.85 4.74
N SER A 353 -32.12 16.51 4.79
CA SER A 353 -33.29 15.67 4.58
C SER A 353 -34.01 15.39 5.90
N PRO A 354 -35.32 15.70 6.01
CA PRO A 354 -36.11 15.36 7.20
C PRO A 354 -36.33 13.85 7.35
N LYS A 355 -36.03 13.06 6.30
CA LYS A 355 -36.20 11.60 6.27
C LYS A 355 -35.00 10.85 6.86
N CYS A 356 -33.95 11.55 7.27
CA CYS A 356 -32.72 10.95 7.80
C CYS A 356 -32.60 11.20 9.31
N GLU A 357 -32.15 10.21 10.06
CA GLU A 357 -31.79 10.39 11.46
C GLU A 357 -30.56 11.29 11.60
N LYS A 358 -30.39 11.86 12.80
CA LYS A 358 -29.17 12.64 13.09
C LYS A 358 -27.93 11.74 12.94
N PRO A 359 -26.86 12.20 12.25
CA PRO A 359 -25.63 11.44 12.12
C PRO A 359 -25.06 11.02 13.47
N SER A 360 -24.52 9.81 13.54
CA SER A 360 -23.81 9.37 14.74
C SER A 360 -22.59 10.25 15.00
N VAL A 361 -22.15 10.31 16.26
CA VAL A 361 -20.90 11.00 16.60
C VAL A 361 -19.72 10.40 15.84
N LYS A 362 -19.78 9.10 15.53
CA LYS A 362 -18.71 8.41 14.81
C LYS A 362 -18.56 8.97 13.40
N SER A 363 -19.65 9.06 12.65
CA SER A 363 -19.69 9.67 11.32
C SER A 363 -19.27 11.15 11.33
N ILE A 364 -19.74 11.92 12.32
CA ILE A 364 -19.37 13.35 12.45
C ILE A 364 -17.87 13.51 12.67
N SER A 365 -17.29 12.70 13.56
CA SER A 365 -15.86 12.74 13.82
C SER A 365 -15.04 12.42 12.54
N LEU A 366 -15.52 11.51 11.67
CA LEU A 366 -14.89 11.17 10.38
C LEU A 366 -14.79 12.35 9.45
N ILE A 367 -15.92 12.99 9.31
CA ILE A 367 -16.08 14.15 8.46
C ILE A 367 -15.23 15.29 9.03
N LEU A 368 -15.29 15.56 10.34
CA LEU A 368 -14.46 16.60 11.00
C LEU A 368 -12.97 16.42 10.71
N PHE A 369 -12.49 15.18 10.82
CA PHE A 369 -11.10 14.87 10.52
C PHE A 369 -10.74 15.13 9.04
N GLU A 370 -11.62 14.80 8.10
CA GLU A 370 -11.43 15.12 6.68
C GLU A 370 -11.49 16.64 6.41
N PHE A 371 -12.31 17.39 7.15
CA PHE A 371 -12.29 18.87 7.14
C PHE A 371 -10.95 19.43 7.61
N TYR A 372 -10.33 18.86 8.65
CA TYR A 372 -8.98 19.27 9.05
C TYR A 372 -7.92 18.97 7.98
N ARG A 373 -8.11 17.94 7.16
CA ARG A 373 -7.17 17.55 6.11
C ARG A 373 -7.32 18.34 4.82
N PHE A 374 -8.55 18.64 4.43
CA PHE A 374 -8.89 19.14 3.10
C PHE A 374 -9.80 20.38 3.11
N GLY A 375 -10.45 20.67 4.23
CA GLY A 375 -11.29 21.86 4.37
C GLY A 375 -10.48 23.15 4.49
N THR A 376 -11.06 24.24 4.02
CA THR A 376 -10.58 25.59 4.30
C THR A 376 -10.91 26.00 5.73
N ARG A 377 -10.26 27.05 6.25
CA ARG A 377 -10.54 27.58 7.60
C ARG A 377 -12.00 28.02 7.76
N ASN A 378 -12.59 28.59 6.72
CA ASN A 378 -13.98 29.06 6.73
C ASN A 378 -14.96 27.87 6.72
N GLU A 379 -14.75 26.90 5.83
CA GLU A 379 -15.56 25.68 5.79
C GLU A 379 -15.50 24.92 7.13
N LEU A 380 -14.32 24.81 7.75
CA LEU A 380 -14.17 24.19 9.07
C LEU A 380 -14.94 24.95 10.16
N LYS A 381 -14.90 26.29 10.15
CA LYS A 381 -15.63 27.12 11.12
C LYS A 381 -17.14 26.91 10.99
N GLU A 382 -17.67 26.92 9.76
CA GLU A 382 -19.09 26.66 9.51
C GLU A 382 -19.48 25.23 9.88
N PHE A 383 -18.65 24.24 9.54
CA PHE A 383 -18.90 22.86 9.92
C PHE A 383 -18.94 22.69 11.45
N LYS A 384 -17.99 23.29 12.19
CA LYS A 384 -18.01 23.30 13.66
C LYS A 384 -19.28 23.94 14.23
N ARG A 385 -19.81 24.97 13.57
CA ARG A 385 -21.09 25.60 13.95
C ARG A 385 -22.26 24.63 13.77
N LEU A 386 -22.28 23.86 12.68
CA LEU A 386 -23.31 22.82 12.42
C LEU A 386 -23.25 21.69 13.44
N ILE A 387 -22.05 21.26 13.84
CA ILE A 387 -21.85 20.14 14.76
C ILE A 387 -21.75 20.56 16.23
N ARG A 388 -22.13 21.81 16.58
CA ARG A 388 -22.01 22.35 17.95
C ARG A 388 -22.62 21.45 19.02
N LYS A 389 -23.72 20.76 18.71
CA LYS A 389 -24.40 19.81 19.62
C LYS A 389 -23.55 18.58 19.97
N TYR A 390 -22.54 18.25 19.16
CA TYR A 390 -21.61 17.13 19.37
C TYR A 390 -20.31 17.57 20.05
N GLY A 391 -20.08 18.88 20.24
CA GLY A 391 -18.80 19.44 20.65
C GLY A 391 -18.28 18.94 21.99
N ASP A 392 -19.18 18.52 22.89
CA ASP A 392 -18.77 18.02 24.21
C ASP A 392 -18.28 16.58 24.22
N HIS A 393 -18.56 15.82 23.17
CA HIS A 393 -18.20 14.41 23.09
C HIS A 393 -16.68 14.21 22.95
N TYR A 394 -16.14 13.21 23.66
CA TYR A 394 -14.70 12.98 23.75
C TYR A 394 -14.04 12.76 22.38
N LEU A 395 -14.71 12.09 21.43
CA LEU A 395 -14.19 11.88 20.05
C LEU A 395 -13.93 13.19 19.31
N ILE A 396 -14.84 14.16 19.43
CA ILE A 396 -14.71 15.47 18.79
C ILE A 396 -13.57 16.26 19.43
N LYS A 397 -13.53 16.30 20.76
CA LYS A 397 -12.44 16.92 21.53
C LYS A 397 -11.08 16.28 21.24
N THR A 398 -11.04 14.96 21.07
CA THR A 398 -9.83 14.21 20.71
C THR A 398 -9.30 14.65 19.34
N ILE A 399 -10.16 14.73 18.31
CA ILE A 399 -9.74 15.17 16.97
C ILE A 399 -9.27 16.63 17.00
N ASP A 400 -9.98 17.49 17.72
CA ASP A 400 -9.61 18.89 17.88
C ASP A 400 -8.24 19.04 18.54
N LEU A 401 -7.99 18.34 19.65
CA LEU A 401 -6.70 18.39 20.36
C LEU A 401 -5.57 17.81 19.51
N GLN A 402 -5.80 16.66 18.84
CA GLN A 402 -4.80 16.06 17.95
C GLN A 402 -4.38 17.02 16.84
N ASN A 403 -5.35 17.70 16.19
CA ASN A 403 -5.06 18.68 15.16
C ASN A 403 -4.40 19.94 15.72
N ALA A 404 -4.78 20.38 16.93
CA ALA A 404 -4.10 21.47 17.61
C ALA A 404 -2.60 21.15 17.84
N ILE A 405 -2.29 19.96 18.36
CA ILE A 405 -0.90 19.49 18.56
C ILE A 405 -0.14 19.43 17.23
N ILE A 406 -0.76 18.88 16.17
CA ILE A 406 -0.13 18.81 14.84
C ILE A 406 0.23 20.20 14.31
N ASN A 407 -0.67 21.18 14.50
CA ASN A 407 -0.51 22.52 13.96
C ASN A 407 0.46 23.41 14.76
N ARG A 408 0.69 23.12 16.06
CA ARG A 408 1.71 23.83 16.85
C ARG A 408 3.12 23.67 16.26
N ASP A 409 3.42 22.47 15.76
CA ASP A 409 4.71 22.13 15.19
C ASP A 409 4.52 21.37 13.88
N TYR A 410 4.05 22.03 12.83
CA TYR A 410 3.66 21.37 11.58
C TYR A 410 4.86 20.88 10.75
N LEU A 411 6.06 21.40 10.99
CA LEU A 411 7.28 21.09 10.22
C LEU A 411 7.98 19.83 10.72
N ASN A 412 7.97 19.56 12.03
CA ASN A 412 8.71 18.42 12.58
C ASN A 412 7.98 17.09 12.37
N PHE A 413 8.72 15.98 12.27
CA PHE A 413 8.12 14.66 12.10
C PHE A 413 7.32 14.20 13.32
N LYS A 414 7.91 14.38 14.49
CA LYS A 414 7.29 14.15 15.78
C LYS A 414 6.83 15.49 16.34
N LYS A 415 5.79 15.48 17.16
CA LYS A 415 5.14 16.66 17.71
C LYS A 415 5.46 16.77 19.18
N THR A 416 5.73 17.98 19.62
CA THR A 416 5.89 18.29 21.05
C THR A 416 4.54 18.19 21.74
N ILE A 417 4.44 17.26 22.70
CA ILE A 417 3.24 17.06 23.52
C ILE A 417 3.56 17.59 24.92
N THR A 418 2.80 18.57 25.39
CA THR A 418 3.06 19.23 26.68
C THR A 418 2.42 18.46 27.84
N LYS A 419 2.79 18.81 29.08
CA LYS A 419 2.18 18.21 30.28
C LYS A 419 0.69 18.53 30.36
N GLU A 420 0.29 19.71 29.92
CA GLU A 420 -1.10 20.17 29.84
C GLU A 420 -1.89 19.31 28.86
N ASP A 421 -1.33 18.99 27.69
CA ASP A 421 -1.97 18.08 26.72
C ASP A 421 -2.25 16.71 27.37
N LEU A 422 -1.28 16.16 28.10
CA LEU A 422 -1.45 14.88 28.80
C LEU A 422 -2.52 14.95 29.89
N GLN A 423 -2.65 16.08 30.58
CA GLN A 423 -3.72 16.31 31.56
C GLN A 423 -5.09 16.39 30.88
N GLU A 424 -5.20 17.09 29.75
CA GLU A 424 -6.43 17.16 28.96
C GLU A 424 -6.86 15.79 28.44
N ILE A 425 -5.91 14.98 27.96
CA ILE A 425 -6.18 13.57 27.58
C ILE A 425 -6.78 12.80 28.76
N LYS A 426 -6.23 12.94 29.97
CA LYS A 426 -6.77 12.26 31.16
C LYS A 426 -8.20 12.71 31.52
N LYS A 427 -8.51 13.99 31.35
CA LYS A 427 -9.85 14.53 31.62
C LYS A 427 -10.89 14.04 30.60
N MET A 428 -10.47 13.69 29.39
CA MET A 428 -11.34 13.24 28.30
C MET A 428 -11.65 11.74 28.32
N ILE A 429 -11.14 10.97 29.29
CA ILE A 429 -11.40 9.54 29.38
C ILE A 429 -12.90 9.32 29.55
N PRO A 430 -13.55 8.52 28.69
CA PRO A 430 -14.97 8.27 28.80
C PRO A 430 -15.26 7.32 29.98
N ALA A 431 -16.41 7.50 30.64
CA ALA A 431 -16.76 6.78 31.86
C ALA A 431 -16.99 5.27 31.64
N ASP A 432 -17.33 4.88 30.43
CA ASP A 432 -17.51 3.50 29.98
C ASP A 432 -16.18 2.78 29.65
N GLY A 433 -15.05 3.49 29.70
CA GLY A 433 -13.74 2.93 29.36
C GLY A 433 -13.60 2.57 27.87
N ASP A 434 -14.33 3.26 26.98
CA ASP A 434 -14.35 2.96 25.54
C ASP A 434 -12.93 2.75 24.96
N ILE A 435 -12.70 1.54 24.46
CA ILE A 435 -11.43 1.10 23.86
C ILE A 435 -11.05 2.01 22.67
N ASP A 436 -12.05 2.58 21.98
CA ASP A 436 -11.81 3.47 20.85
C ASP A 436 -11.05 4.73 21.28
N PHE A 437 -11.33 5.31 22.45
CA PHE A 437 -10.59 6.48 22.95
C PHE A 437 -9.07 6.21 23.00
N TYR A 438 -8.69 5.12 23.65
CA TYR A 438 -7.29 4.70 23.79
C TYR A 438 -6.66 4.36 22.44
N HIS A 439 -7.41 3.71 21.54
CA HIS A 439 -6.95 3.41 20.20
C HIS A 439 -6.57 4.66 19.41
N HIS A 440 -7.38 5.72 19.44
CA HIS A 440 -7.09 6.98 18.74
C HIS A 440 -5.80 7.63 19.23
N TRP A 441 -5.64 7.72 20.55
CA TRP A 441 -4.45 8.30 21.14
C TRP A 441 -3.23 7.42 20.91
N LEU A 442 -3.33 6.11 21.03
CA LEU A 442 -2.23 5.19 20.75
C LEU A 442 -1.76 5.32 19.30
N TYR A 443 -2.69 5.36 18.35
CA TYR A 443 -2.39 5.59 16.93
C TYR A 443 -1.70 6.95 16.71
N PHE A 444 -2.20 8.01 17.36
CA PHE A 444 -1.59 9.33 17.31
C PHE A 444 -0.16 9.32 17.85
N MET A 445 0.07 8.71 19.02
CA MET A 445 1.40 8.61 19.65
C MET A 445 2.38 7.81 18.78
N ILE A 446 1.94 6.70 18.17
CA ILE A 446 2.77 5.92 17.24
C ILE A 446 3.16 6.73 16.01
N ARG A 447 2.27 7.61 15.55
CA ARG A 447 2.52 8.40 14.35
C ARG A 447 3.42 9.60 14.63
N TYR A 448 3.19 10.29 15.74
CA TYR A 448 3.66 11.64 16.00
C TYR A 448 4.48 11.78 17.28
N ALA A 449 4.68 10.74 18.09
CA ALA A 449 5.36 10.84 19.38
C ALA A 449 6.44 9.77 19.58
N ASN A 450 6.88 9.62 20.82
CA ASN A 450 7.93 8.70 21.29
C ASN A 450 7.34 7.50 22.04
N MET A 451 8.19 6.49 22.32
CA MET A 451 7.79 5.30 23.09
C MET A 451 7.24 5.63 24.48
N ASP A 452 7.71 6.70 25.13
CA ASP A 452 7.20 7.10 26.44
C ASP A 452 5.73 7.51 26.39
N HIS A 453 5.32 8.19 25.31
CA HIS A 453 3.92 8.59 25.10
C HIS A 453 3.04 7.40 24.71
N ILE A 454 3.61 6.44 23.97
CA ILE A 454 2.94 5.16 23.68
C ILE A 454 2.69 4.41 24.99
N ASN A 455 3.72 4.28 25.83
CA ASN A 455 3.62 3.66 27.15
C ASN A 455 2.66 4.40 28.08
N PHE A 456 2.59 5.73 27.99
CA PHE A 456 1.60 6.53 28.72
C PHE A 456 0.17 6.09 28.39
N ILE A 457 -0.18 5.96 27.11
CA ILE A 457 -1.54 5.52 26.72
C ILE A 457 -1.79 4.06 27.11
N LEU A 458 -0.80 3.18 26.94
CA LEU A 458 -0.93 1.77 27.35
C LEU A 458 -1.12 1.63 28.87
N LYS A 459 -0.41 2.44 29.66
CA LYS A 459 -0.58 2.51 31.11
C LYS A 459 -1.94 3.09 31.48
N LEU A 460 -2.35 4.17 30.82
CA LEU A 460 -3.68 4.77 31.01
C LEU A 460 -4.80 3.75 30.73
N TYR A 461 -4.65 2.91 29.70
CA TYR A 461 -5.59 1.83 29.42
C TYR A 461 -5.62 0.79 30.54
N LYS A 462 -4.46 0.34 31.02
CA LYS A 462 -4.33 -0.68 32.08
C LYS A 462 -4.80 -0.20 33.45
N ASP A 463 -4.60 1.08 33.76
CA ASP A 463 -4.98 1.65 35.06
C ASP A 463 -6.50 1.82 35.16
N ASN A 464 -7.19 2.05 34.04
CA ASN A 464 -8.64 2.27 34.01
C ASN A 464 -9.46 1.02 33.67
N ASN A 465 -8.88 0.03 33.00
CA ASN A 465 -9.53 -1.26 32.75
C ASN A 465 -8.95 -2.27 33.73
N ASN A 466 -9.80 -2.99 34.48
CA ASN A 466 -9.39 -3.99 35.48
C ASN A 466 -8.14 -4.78 35.07
N THR A 467 -7.23 -5.01 36.03
CA THR A 467 -5.85 -5.52 35.85
C THR A 467 -5.70 -6.84 35.09
N ASN A 468 -6.80 -7.57 34.85
CA ASN A 468 -6.86 -8.81 34.07
C ASN A 468 -7.30 -8.62 32.61
N SER A 469 -7.57 -7.39 32.16
CA SER A 469 -7.98 -7.12 30.78
C SER A 469 -6.82 -7.33 29.80
N GLN A 470 -7.01 -8.27 28.89
CA GLN A 470 -6.03 -8.59 27.86
C GLN A 470 -5.89 -7.43 26.86
N LEU A 471 -4.67 -7.17 26.39
CA LEU A 471 -4.42 -6.14 25.39
C LEU A 471 -5.26 -6.39 24.12
N PRO A 472 -6.07 -5.41 23.66
CA PRO A 472 -6.88 -5.58 22.46
C PRO A 472 -6.03 -5.89 21.23
N ALA A 473 -6.49 -6.82 20.39
CA ALA A 473 -5.80 -7.21 19.15
C ALA A 473 -5.49 -6.03 18.20
N ARG A 474 -6.29 -4.97 18.27
CA ARG A 474 -6.08 -3.72 17.52
C ARG A 474 -4.88 -2.92 18.02
N PHE A 475 -4.63 -2.88 19.33
CA PHE A 475 -3.46 -2.20 19.88
C PHE A 475 -2.19 -2.92 19.46
N PHE A 476 -2.22 -4.25 19.50
CA PHE A 476 -1.12 -5.06 19.01
C PHE A 476 -0.82 -4.80 17.54
N LYS A 477 -1.86 -4.72 16.69
CA LYS A 477 -1.68 -4.35 15.28
C LYS A 477 -1.00 -2.98 15.13
N LEU A 478 -1.41 -1.98 15.89
CA LEU A 478 -0.77 -0.65 15.88
C LEU A 478 0.71 -0.72 16.30
N LEU A 479 1.03 -1.51 17.33
CA LEU A 479 2.41 -1.71 17.76
C LEU A 479 3.26 -2.43 16.70
N LEU A 480 2.69 -3.41 15.99
CA LEU A 480 3.37 -4.01 14.84
C LEU A 480 3.64 -2.97 13.75
N ASP A 481 2.67 -2.11 13.44
CA ASP A 481 2.83 -1.03 12.46
C ASP A 481 3.87 0.01 12.89
N TYR A 482 4.01 0.26 14.20
CA TYR A 482 5.09 1.08 14.75
C TYR A 482 6.45 0.47 14.42
N TYR A 483 6.66 -0.81 14.73
CA TYR A 483 7.95 -1.45 14.46
C TYR A 483 8.25 -1.59 12.97
N GLU A 484 7.23 -1.80 12.13
CA GLU A 484 7.36 -1.77 10.67
C GLU A 484 7.88 -0.40 10.19
N LYS A 485 7.25 0.69 10.66
CA LYS A 485 7.62 2.08 10.27
C LYS A 485 9.04 2.47 10.71
N HIS A 486 9.53 1.86 11.78
CA HIS A 486 10.84 2.14 12.36
C HIS A 486 11.90 1.09 11.96
N ASP A 487 11.58 0.15 11.07
CA ASP A 487 12.47 -0.92 10.62
C ASP A 487 13.08 -1.75 11.78
N LYS A 488 12.27 -2.02 12.81
CA LYS A 488 12.68 -2.69 14.05
C LYS A 488 12.14 -4.11 14.16
N PHE A 489 12.77 -5.05 13.44
CA PHE A 489 12.31 -6.45 13.43
C PHE A 489 12.55 -7.21 14.74
N ILE A 490 13.72 -7.06 15.39
CA ILE A 490 14.01 -7.81 16.64
C ILE A 490 13.06 -7.41 17.79
N PRO A 491 12.83 -6.12 18.07
CA PRO A 491 11.82 -5.72 19.05
C PRO A 491 10.40 -6.21 18.71
N LEU A 492 10.04 -6.23 17.42
CA LEU A 492 8.78 -6.80 16.95
C LEU A 492 8.68 -8.30 17.27
N LEU A 493 9.74 -9.08 17.06
CA LEU A 493 9.77 -10.50 17.43
C LEU A 493 9.63 -10.71 18.94
N GLN A 494 10.28 -9.88 19.75
CA GLN A 494 10.15 -9.92 21.20
C GLN A 494 8.70 -9.64 21.64
N LEU A 495 8.05 -8.65 21.02
CA LEU A 495 6.64 -8.36 21.26
C LEU A 495 5.75 -9.57 20.90
N ILE A 496 5.98 -10.21 19.75
CA ILE A 496 5.23 -11.39 19.32
C ILE A 496 5.41 -12.55 20.31
N ASN A 497 6.65 -12.82 20.74
CA ASN A 497 6.94 -13.86 21.72
C ASN A 497 6.26 -13.59 23.06
N ALA A 498 6.31 -12.34 23.55
CA ALA A 498 5.68 -11.95 24.80
C ALA A 498 4.13 -12.01 24.75
N SER A 499 3.55 -11.92 23.54
CA SER A 499 2.09 -11.91 23.33
C SER A 499 1.51 -13.22 22.80
N LYS A 500 2.35 -14.26 22.63
CA LYS A 500 1.98 -15.54 22.01
C LYS A 500 0.77 -16.23 22.66
N HIS A 501 0.64 -16.11 23.98
CA HIS A 501 -0.42 -16.76 24.76
C HIS A 501 -1.64 -15.86 25.00
N SER A 502 -1.47 -14.55 24.85
CA SER A 502 -2.58 -13.62 24.99
C SER A 502 -3.29 -13.45 23.65
N ILE A 503 -2.57 -13.08 22.59
CA ILE A 503 -3.21 -12.60 21.36
C ILE A 503 -3.42 -13.74 20.36
N SER A 504 -4.68 -13.92 19.95
CA SER A 504 -5.04 -14.87 18.90
C SER A 504 -4.35 -14.52 17.58
N TYR A 505 -3.86 -15.53 16.86
CA TYR A 505 -3.27 -15.35 15.55
C TYR A 505 -4.25 -14.66 14.57
N ASN A 506 -3.75 -13.68 13.82
CA ASN A 506 -4.45 -13.06 12.70
C ASN A 506 -3.52 -13.04 11.47
N PRO A 507 -3.95 -13.58 10.32
CA PRO A 507 -3.16 -13.58 9.09
C PRO A 507 -2.67 -12.19 8.64
N GLU A 508 -3.39 -11.11 8.99
CA GLU A 508 -2.98 -9.73 8.71
C GLU A 508 -1.62 -9.36 9.29
N TYR A 509 -1.24 -10.00 10.40
CA TYR A 509 0.05 -9.74 11.05
C TYR A 509 1.20 -10.19 10.17
N LEU A 510 1.04 -11.26 9.40
CA LEU A 510 2.11 -11.84 8.59
C LEU A 510 2.62 -10.86 7.52
N ALA A 511 1.73 -10.08 6.90
CA ALA A 511 2.11 -9.08 5.92
C ALA A 511 2.96 -7.95 6.54
N THR A 512 2.68 -7.56 7.78
CA THR A 512 3.47 -6.53 8.50
C THR A 512 4.79 -7.09 9.02
N ILE A 513 4.79 -8.31 9.55
CA ILE A 513 6.01 -9.02 9.97
C ILE A 513 6.98 -9.17 8.79
N THR A 514 6.45 -9.61 7.64
CA THR A 514 7.22 -9.78 6.40
C THR A 514 7.81 -8.47 5.91
N ARG A 515 7.02 -7.39 5.87
CA ARG A 515 7.52 -6.05 5.50
C ARG A 515 8.62 -5.57 6.45
N THR A 516 8.41 -5.73 7.75
CA THR A 516 9.40 -5.34 8.76
C THR A 516 10.71 -6.10 8.56
N PHE A 517 10.64 -7.41 8.28
CA PHE A 517 11.84 -8.20 7.98
C PHE A 517 12.56 -7.68 6.73
N ILE A 518 11.82 -7.46 5.64
CA ILE A 518 12.40 -6.99 4.37
C ILE A 518 13.07 -5.63 4.55
N TYR A 519 12.51 -4.74 5.35
CA TYR A 519 13.09 -3.43 5.60
C TYR A 519 14.29 -3.48 6.55
N SER A 520 14.25 -4.29 7.61
CA SER A 520 15.38 -4.44 8.53
C SER A 520 16.54 -5.25 7.94
N TYR A 521 16.25 -6.26 7.12
CA TYR A 521 17.21 -7.26 6.63
C TYR A 521 17.07 -7.49 5.13
N SER A 522 17.07 -6.40 4.35
CA SER A 522 16.83 -6.41 2.91
C SER A 522 17.68 -7.42 2.13
N ARG A 523 18.95 -7.61 2.50
CA ARG A 523 19.86 -8.60 1.88
C ARG A 523 19.33 -10.05 1.93
N PHE A 524 18.53 -10.39 2.93
CA PHE A 524 17.97 -11.72 3.12
C PHE A 524 16.51 -11.82 2.65
N ALA A 525 15.94 -10.75 2.09
CA ALA A 525 14.55 -10.71 1.66
C ALA A 525 14.18 -11.83 0.68
N PRO A 526 14.96 -12.11 -0.40
CA PRO A 526 14.62 -13.19 -1.34
C PRO A 526 14.49 -14.55 -0.67
N LEU A 527 15.50 -14.94 0.12
CA LEU A 527 15.52 -16.22 0.84
C LEU A 527 14.37 -16.31 1.85
N PHE A 528 14.08 -15.21 2.55
CA PHE A 528 13.00 -15.16 3.53
C PHE A 528 11.63 -15.36 2.88
N VAL A 529 11.34 -14.63 1.81
CA VAL A 529 10.05 -14.72 1.11
C VAL A 529 9.85 -16.08 0.45
N GLU A 530 10.90 -16.66 -0.13
CA GLU A 530 10.87 -18.02 -0.69
C GLU A 530 10.49 -19.05 0.38
N ARG A 531 11.20 -19.05 1.51
CA ARG A 531 10.92 -19.95 2.63
C ARG A 531 9.54 -19.73 3.23
N LEU A 532 9.09 -18.48 3.32
CA LEU A 532 7.77 -18.14 3.84
C LEU A 532 6.65 -18.64 2.94
N ASN A 533 6.76 -18.45 1.62
CA ASN A 533 5.79 -18.99 0.67
C ASN A 533 5.78 -20.52 0.67
N HIS A 534 6.97 -21.16 0.80
CA HIS A 534 7.06 -22.61 0.95
C HIS A 534 6.34 -23.10 2.21
N TRP A 535 6.56 -22.44 3.34
CA TRP A 535 5.85 -22.75 4.60
C TRP A 535 4.33 -22.58 4.50
N LEU A 536 3.86 -21.58 3.74
CA LEU A 536 2.43 -21.33 3.51
C LEU A 536 1.81 -22.29 2.47
N GLY A 537 2.62 -23.05 1.73
CA GLY A 537 2.16 -23.93 0.65
C GLY A 537 1.60 -23.21 -0.59
N LYS A 538 1.65 -21.87 -0.63
CA LYS A 538 1.17 -21.02 -1.74
C LYS A 538 2.04 -19.77 -1.85
N GLN A 539 2.16 -19.24 -3.08
CA GLN A 539 2.85 -17.98 -3.33
C GLN A 539 1.95 -16.78 -2.97
N PHE A 540 2.01 -16.34 -1.71
CA PHE A 540 1.28 -15.16 -1.24
C PHE A 540 2.08 -13.86 -1.33
N PHE A 541 3.40 -13.96 -1.23
CA PHE A 541 4.30 -12.81 -1.21
C PHE A 541 5.22 -12.83 -2.44
N GLU A 542 5.28 -11.71 -3.13
CA GLU A 542 6.19 -11.52 -4.26
C GLU A 542 7.08 -10.31 -3.96
N LEU A 543 8.35 -10.38 -4.38
CA LEU A 543 9.32 -9.31 -4.18
C LEU A 543 9.56 -8.54 -5.47
N THR A 544 9.63 -7.22 -5.34
CA THR A 544 10.17 -6.33 -6.36
C THR A 544 11.54 -5.85 -5.90
N GLN A 545 12.56 -6.04 -6.74
CA GLN A 545 13.84 -5.37 -6.53
C GLN A 545 13.67 -3.87 -6.78
N LEU A 546 14.49 -2.97 -6.23
CA LEU A 546 14.52 -1.53 -6.49
C LEU A 546 15.99 -1.05 -6.51
N SER A 547 16.32 0.14 -7.01
CA SER A 547 17.69 0.70 -6.99
C SER A 547 18.23 1.15 -5.64
N SER A 548 17.45 1.10 -4.56
CA SER A 548 17.95 1.69 -3.32
C SER A 548 19.01 0.77 -2.82
N GLN A 549 20.14 1.38 -2.52
CA GLN A 549 21.21 0.72 -1.80
C GLN A 549 20.78 0.33 -0.38
N PHE A 550 19.85 1.08 0.24
CA PHE A 550 19.30 0.77 1.57
C PHE A 550 18.18 -0.27 1.53
N TYR A 551 17.22 -0.13 0.62
CA TYR A 551 16.06 -1.02 0.49
C TYR A 551 15.94 -1.57 -0.93
N PRO A 552 16.83 -2.49 -1.32
CA PRO A 552 16.84 -3.08 -2.64
C PRO A 552 15.63 -3.97 -2.92
N TYR A 553 14.83 -4.34 -1.91
CA TYR A 553 13.65 -5.20 -2.09
C TYR A 553 12.44 -4.64 -1.36
N HIS A 554 11.25 -4.81 -1.93
CA HIS A 554 9.95 -4.53 -1.32
C HIS A 554 8.96 -5.63 -1.70
N LEU A 555 7.86 -5.75 -0.97
CA LEU A 555 6.73 -6.56 -1.43
C LEU A 555 6.08 -5.91 -2.66
N TYR A 556 5.82 -6.71 -3.69
CA TYR A 556 5.11 -6.30 -4.89
C TYR A 556 3.70 -5.81 -4.53
N LYS A 557 3.34 -4.64 -5.04
CA LYS A 557 1.99 -4.07 -4.92
C LYS A 557 1.54 -3.64 -6.33
N PRO A 558 0.62 -4.38 -6.97
CA PRO A 558 0.15 -4.02 -8.30
C PRO A 558 -0.61 -2.69 -8.28
N ILE A 559 -0.67 -2.03 -9.44
CA ILE A 559 -1.57 -0.90 -9.66
C ILE A 559 -3.01 -1.35 -9.35
N ASN A 560 -3.75 -0.51 -8.64
CA ASN A 560 -5.15 -0.76 -8.37
C ASN A 560 -5.98 -0.60 -9.66
N ARG A 561 -6.17 -1.70 -10.39
CA ARG A 561 -6.90 -1.73 -11.66
C ARG A 561 -8.39 -1.37 -11.56
N ARG A 562 -8.97 -1.28 -10.35
CA ARG A 562 -10.34 -0.75 -10.20
C ARG A 562 -10.34 0.78 -10.16
N LYS A 563 -9.38 1.35 -9.42
CA LYS A 563 -9.17 2.81 -9.38
C LYS A 563 -8.63 3.34 -10.70
N TYR A 564 -7.68 2.63 -11.29
CA TYR A 564 -7.01 2.95 -12.54
C TYR A 564 -7.40 1.89 -13.59
N ASN A 565 -8.64 2.00 -14.07
CA ASN A 565 -9.31 0.99 -14.90
C ASN A 565 -8.96 1.08 -16.39
N ASP A 566 -8.48 2.23 -16.86
CA ASP A 566 -8.01 2.34 -18.25
C ASP A 566 -6.84 1.37 -18.49
N PRO A 567 -6.84 0.64 -19.63
CA PRO A 567 -5.82 -0.37 -19.91
C PRO A 567 -4.42 0.23 -20.05
N GLU A 568 -4.33 1.48 -20.52
CA GLU A 568 -3.09 2.26 -20.70
C GLU A 568 -2.39 2.61 -19.38
N TRP A 569 -3.01 2.39 -18.21
CA TRP A 569 -2.30 2.57 -16.94
C TRP A 569 -1.18 1.54 -16.77
N GLU A 570 0.05 1.99 -16.97
CA GLU A 570 1.27 1.26 -16.64
C GLU A 570 2.06 1.89 -15.49
N GLU A 571 2.92 1.11 -14.85
CA GLU A 571 3.82 1.59 -13.79
C GLU A 571 5.05 2.25 -14.41
N ILE A 572 5.43 3.44 -13.91
CA ILE A 572 6.66 4.10 -14.35
C ILE A 572 7.84 3.47 -13.59
N LYS A 573 8.54 2.57 -14.26
CA LYS A 573 9.62 1.76 -13.70
C LYS A 573 10.96 2.42 -13.92
N PHE A 574 11.39 3.31 -13.03
CA PHE A 574 12.71 3.94 -13.16
C PHE A 574 13.78 2.84 -13.21
N SER A 575 14.75 3.02 -14.08
CA SER A 575 15.97 2.20 -14.18
C SER A 575 17.13 3.11 -14.57
N HIS A 576 18.31 2.84 -14.03
CA HIS A 576 19.48 3.69 -14.28
C HIS A 576 19.92 3.53 -15.74
N GLY A 577 19.92 4.63 -16.51
CA GLY A 577 20.42 4.66 -17.89
C GLY A 577 19.37 4.38 -18.98
N MET A 578 18.08 4.35 -18.66
CA MET A 578 17.02 4.45 -19.67
C MET A 578 16.76 5.90 -20.04
N ASP A 579 16.45 6.14 -21.31
CA ASP A 579 16.10 7.46 -21.82
C ASP A 579 14.79 7.96 -21.17
N GLU A 580 14.70 9.26 -20.88
CA GLU A 580 13.47 9.85 -20.32
C GLU A 580 12.30 9.74 -21.30
N ASP A 581 12.60 9.69 -22.61
CA ASP A 581 11.65 9.48 -23.69
C ASP A 581 10.88 8.16 -23.57
N VAL A 582 11.45 7.14 -22.92
CA VAL A 582 10.77 5.85 -22.70
C VAL A 582 9.48 6.00 -21.89
N TYR A 583 9.39 7.05 -21.06
CA TYR A 583 8.22 7.28 -20.22
C TYR A 583 7.25 8.31 -20.81
N ARG A 584 7.58 8.93 -21.96
CA ARG A 584 6.82 10.07 -22.49
C ARG A 584 5.37 9.70 -22.78
N ASP A 585 5.14 8.59 -23.48
CA ASP A 585 3.79 8.09 -23.78
C ASP A 585 2.95 7.93 -22.51
N GLN A 586 3.54 7.34 -21.47
CA GLN A 586 2.84 7.12 -20.21
C GLN A 586 2.62 8.40 -19.41
N ILE A 587 3.50 9.39 -19.54
CA ILE A 587 3.32 10.72 -18.93
C ILE A 587 2.18 11.44 -19.65
N ASP A 588 2.21 11.47 -20.98
CA ASP A 588 1.21 12.14 -21.82
C ASP A 588 -0.18 11.55 -21.58
N PHE A 589 -0.31 10.22 -21.58
CA PHE A 589 -1.56 9.55 -21.24
C PHE A 589 -2.05 9.99 -19.85
N ARG A 590 -1.19 9.88 -18.82
CA ARG A 590 -1.58 10.20 -17.43
C ARG A 590 -2.01 11.64 -17.25
N VAL A 591 -1.28 12.59 -17.84
CA VAL A 591 -1.50 14.03 -17.71
C VAL A 591 -2.78 14.45 -18.46
N ASN A 592 -2.92 14.01 -19.71
CA ASN A 592 -4.00 14.49 -20.58
C ASN A 592 -5.32 13.75 -20.36
N VAL A 593 -5.26 12.45 -20.08
CA VAL A 593 -6.45 11.57 -20.04
C VAL A 593 -6.59 10.91 -18.67
N GLY A 594 -5.58 10.14 -18.24
CA GLY A 594 -5.69 9.23 -17.11
C GLY A 594 -6.16 9.89 -15.81
N PHE A 595 -5.49 10.94 -15.34
CA PHE A 595 -5.90 11.60 -14.09
C PHE A 595 -7.27 12.26 -14.19
N ASN A 596 -7.61 12.84 -15.35
CA ASN A 596 -8.91 13.45 -15.58
C ASN A 596 -10.03 12.41 -15.50
N ASN A 597 -9.85 11.21 -16.08
CA ASN A 597 -10.82 10.11 -15.97
C ASN A 597 -11.05 9.66 -14.52
N VAL A 598 -10.01 9.61 -13.70
CA VAL A 598 -10.12 9.26 -12.27
C VAL A 598 -10.92 10.34 -11.52
N ILE A 599 -10.62 11.62 -11.77
CA ILE A 599 -11.30 12.75 -11.13
C ILE A 599 -12.75 12.85 -11.60
N ALA A 600 -13.01 12.62 -12.88
CA ALA A 600 -14.34 12.63 -13.48
C ALA A 600 -15.27 11.65 -12.78
N ARG A 601 -14.78 10.49 -12.35
CA ARG A 601 -15.53 9.51 -11.54
C ARG A 601 -15.69 9.90 -10.06
N GLY A 602 -15.22 11.08 -9.67
CA GLY A 602 -15.34 11.62 -8.31
C GLY A 602 -14.23 11.19 -7.35
N ILE A 603 -13.11 10.67 -7.86
CA ILE A 603 -12.05 10.04 -7.07
C ILE A 603 -10.76 10.83 -7.13
N ARG A 604 -10.07 10.83 -6.00
CA ARG A 604 -8.77 11.46 -5.84
C ARG A 604 -7.65 10.55 -6.32
N PRO A 605 -6.77 11.01 -7.24
CA PRO A 605 -5.58 10.26 -7.59
C PRO A 605 -4.61 10.14 -6.41
N ASP A 606 -3.81 9.07 -6.40
CA ASP A 606 -2.74 8.90 -5.42
C ASP A 606 -1.65 9.95 -5.66
N PHE A 607 -1.25 10.67 -4.60
CA PHE A 607 -0.16 11.63 -4.70
C PHE A 607 1.13 10.99 -5.21
N LYS A 608 1.36 9.70 -4.90
CA LYS A 608 2.52 8.98 -5.43
C LYS A 608 2.46 8.87 -6.95
N MET A 609 1.31 8.51 -7.52
CA MET A 609 1.16 8.42 -8.98
C MET A 609 1.40 9.77 -9.63
N ILE A 610 0.85 10.85 -9.05
CA ILE A 610 1.10 12.23 -9.51
C ILE A 610 2.58 12.59 -9.38
N LEU A 611 3.22 12.31 -8.25
CA LEU A 611 4.62 12.63 -7.99
C LEU A 611 5.56 11.87 -8.92
N ASP A 612 5.26 10.60 -9.22
CA ASP A 612 6.05 9.79 -10.13
C ASP A 612 5.92 10.32 -11.56
N THR A 613 4.73 10.73 -12.00
CA THR A 613 4.55 11.43 -13.29
C THR A 613 5.25 12.80 -13.31
N PHE A 614 5.14 13.57 -12.22
CA PHE A 614 5.73 14.90 -12.09
C PHE A 614 7.25 14.91 -12.24
N ARG A 615 7.93 13.84 -11.80
CA ARG A 615 9.39 13.73 -11.86
C ARG A 615 9.93 13.75 -13.28
N PHE A 616 9.20 13.16 -14.22
CA PHE A 616 9.62 12.97 -15.61
C PHE A 616 8.87 13.90 -16.57
N GLY A 617 7.78 14.53 -16.11
CA GLY A 617 7.05 15.52 -16.90
C GLY A 617 7.85 16.80 -17.14
N ASN A 618 7.58 17.43 -18.28
CA ASN A 618 8.09 18.74 -18.67
C ASN A 618 7.42 19.85 -17.83
N LEU A 619 7.72 21.12 -18.12
CA LEU A 619 7.17 22.25 -17.35
C LEU A 619 5.64 22.34 -17.45
N ASP A 620 5.07 22.12 -18.63
CA ASP A 620 3.62 22.18 -18.86
C ASP A 620 2.90 21.03 -18.13
N ASP A 621 3.44 19.81 -18.21
CA ASP A 621 2.96 18.65 -17.47
C ASP A 621 2.92 18.94 -15.96
N ARG A 622 3.98 19.56 -15.43
CA ARG A 622 4.09 19.91 -14.01
C ARG A 622 3.05 20.93 -13.58
N LEU A 623 2.71 21.90 -14.43
CA LEU A 623 1.66 22.88 -14.17
C LEU A 623 0.28 22.22 -14.13
N ILE A 624 -0.01 21.31 -15.07
CA ILE A 624 -1.26 20.53 -15.09
C ILE A 624 -1.38 19.67 -13.83
N LEU A 625 -0.32 18.95 -13.46
CA LEU A 625 -0.29 18.10 -12.26
C LEU A 625 -0.46 18.91 -10.96
N LYS A 626 0.10 20.12 -10.91
CA LYS A 626 -0.15 21.07 -9.83
C LYS A 626 -1.63 21.48 -9.79
N GLY A 627 -2.24 21.79 -10.93
CA GLY A 627 -3.67 22.07 -11.05
C GLY A 627 -4.54 20.94 -10.52
N ILE A 628 -4.23 19.69 -10.87
CA ILE A 628 -4.89 18.48 -10.37
C ILE A 628 -4.81 18.39 -8.84
N LEU A 629 -3.64 18.64 -8.25
CA LEU A 629 -3.47 18.61 -6.79
C LEU A 629 -4.24 19.73 -6.08
N ILE A 630 -4.38 20.90 -6.71
CA ILE A 630 -5.19 21.99 -6.17
C ILE A 630 -6.67 21.59 -6.21
N HIS A 631 -7.16 21.13 -7.36
CA HIS A 631 -8.55 20.68 -7.55
C HIS A 631 -8.94 19.58 -6.54
N THR A 632 -8.02 18.65 -6.27
CA THR A 632 -8.24 17.54 -5.33
C THR A 632 -7.87 17.85 -3.88
N ARG A 633 -7.53 19.12 -3.60
CA ARG A 633 -7.10 19.65 -2.29
C ARG A 633 -5.90 18.92 -1.68
N GLN A 634 -5.05 18.33 -2.52
CA GLN A 634 -3.81 17.67 -2.11
C GLN A 634 -2.59 18.59 -2.15
N TYR A 635 -2.72 19.83 -2.64
CA TYR A 635 -1.65 20.84 -2.66
C TYR A 635 -1.44 21.52 -1.29
N ASN A 636 -1.24 20.71 -0.25
CA ASN A 636 -0.88 21.21 1.08
C ASN A 636 0.61 21.60 1.14
N HIS A 637 0.99 22.33 2.20
CA HIS A 637 2.37 22.81 2.41
C HIS A 637 3.44 21.71 2.21
N LYS A 638 3.21 20.50 2.74
CA LYS A 638 4.16 19.39 2.59
C LYS A 638 4.34 18.99 1.13
N ASN A 639 3.24 18.74 0.43
CA ASN A 639 3.26 18.29 -0.96
C ASN A 639 3.79 19.41 -1.87
N GLN A 640 3.40 20.65 -1.63
CA GLN A 640 3.92 21.84 -2.32
C GLN A 640 5.46 21.89 -2.26
N LYS A 641 6.04 21.88 -1.05
CA LYS A 641 7.51 21.93 -0.89
C LYS A 641 8.20 20.71 -1.49
N THR A 642 7.55 19.54 -1.45
CA THR A 642 8.07 18.35 -2.15
C THR A 642 8.17 18.59 -3.66
N LEU A 643 7.15 19.20 -4.29
CA LEU A 643 7.15 19.46 -5.73
C LEU A 643 8.14 20.57 -6.10
N GLU A 644 8.20 21.66 -5.33
CA GLU A 644 9.18 22.74 -5.52
C GLU A 644 10.61 22.18 -5.54
N LEU A 645 10.98 21.37 -4.54
CA LEU A 645 12.30 20.74 -4.47
C LEU A 645 12.57 19.75 -5.62
N ARG A 646 11.54 19.13 -6.19
CA ARG A 646 11.69 18.28 -7.37
C ARG A 646 11.91 19.12 -8.62
N SER A 647 11.25 20.27 -8.72
CA SER A 647 11.46 21.23 -9.80
C SER A 647 12.86 21.81 -9.83
N LEU A 648 13.52 21.95 -8.67
CA LEU A 648 14.92 22.42 -8.57
C LEU A 648 15.96 21.53 -9.28
N ARG A 649 15.57 20.35 -9.78
CA ARG A 649 16.44 19.49 -10.60
C ARG A 649 16.37 19.79 -12.11
N HIS A 650 15.58 20.77 -12.52
CA HIS A 650 15.44 21.08 -13.93
C HIS A 650 16.80 21.54 -14.51
N PRO A 651 17.20 21.06 -15.70
CA PRO A 651 18.50 21.38 -16.29
C PRO A 651 18.76 22.88 -16.50
N SER A 652 17.70 23.69 -16.59
CA SER A 652 17.81 25.15 -16.77
C SER A 652 18.11 25.92 -15.48
N LEU A 653 18.19 25.27 -14.32
CA LEU A 653 18.38 25.94 -13.04
C LEU A 653 19.85 25.93 -12.63
N GLU A 654 20.32 27.09 -12.19
CA GLU A 654 21.71 27.34 -11.84
C GLU A 654 21.93 27.40 -10.32
N LYS A 655 23.19 27.52 -9.92
CA LYS A 655 23.61 27.62 -8.51
C LYS A 655 22.92 28.80 -7.81
N GLU A 656 22.72 29.92 -8.51
CA GLU A 656 22.06 31.13 -7.99
C GLU A 656 20.58 30.89 -7.66
N ASP A 657 19.86 30.12 -8.49
CA ASP A 657 18.47 29.78 -8.23
C ASP A 657 18.31 28.95 -6.95
N LEU A 658 19.24 28.02 -6.71
CA LEU A 658 19.26 27.23 -5.47
C LEU A 658 19.49 28.14 -4.25
N MET A 659 20.36 29.15 -4.38
CA MET A 659 20.61 30.13 -3.33
C MET A 659 19.40 31.02 -3.05
N HIS A 660 18.72 31.51 -4.09
CA HIS A 660 17.46 32.24 -3.94
C HIS A 660 16.38 31.38 -3.28
N TYR A 661 16.28 30.10 -3.65
CA TYR A 661 15.34 29.20 -3.00
C TYR A 661 15.68 28.97 -1.53
N PHE A 662 16.96 28.74 -1.22
CA PHE A 662 17.44 28.54 0.15
C PHE A 662 17.14 29.75 1.04
N THR A 663 17.52 30.94 0.60
CA THR A 663 17.30 32.19 1.35
C THR A 663 15.83 32.43 1.64
N ALA A 664 14.94 32.18 0.67
CA ALA A 664 13.51 32.35 0.83
C ALA A 664 12.82 31.25 1.65
N ASN A 665 13.30 30.00 1.61
CA ASN A 665 12.53 28.83 2.06
C ASN A 665 13.16 28.00 3.18
N LYS A 666 14.41 28.25 3.61
CA LYS A 666 15.10 27.40 4.61
C LYS A 666 14.29 27.12 5.89
N GLY A 667 13.54 28.11 6.38
CA GLY A 667 12.68 28.00 7.57
C GLY A 667 11.34 27.30 7.35
N GLN A 668 11.00 26.96 6.11
CA GLN A 668 9.72 26.32 5.73
C GLN A 668 9.90 24.85 5.34
N LEU A 669 11.11 24.29 5.46
CA LEU A 669 11.38 22.91 5.08
C LEU A 669 11.26 21.98 6.30
N ASN A 670 10.55 20.86 6.13
CA ASN A 670 10.59 19.77 7.11
C ASN A 670 11.91 19.00 6.99
N ASP A 671 12.21 18.11 7.95
CA ASP A 671 13.51 17.42 7.97
C ASP A 671 13.75 16.51 6.74
N SER A 672 12.72 15.89 6.16
CA SER A 672 12.89 15.17 4.88
C SER A 672 13.25 16.09 3.72
N HIS A 673 12.65 17.29 3.70
CA HIS A 673 12.93 18.31 2.70
C HIS A 673 14.35 18.83 2.88
N LYS A 674 14.79 19.09 4.12
CA LYS A 674 16.16 19.48 4.46
C LYS A 674 17.17 18.44 3.97
N ILE A 675 17.03 17.17 4.34
CA ILE A 675 17.93 16.08 3.88
C ILE A 675 18.00 16.02 2.35
N TYR A 676 16.85 16.11 1.68
CA TYR A 676 16.81 16.07 0.23
C TYR A 676 17.46 17.30 -0.42
N PHE A 677 17.22 18.49 0.14
CA PHE A 677 17.72 19.74 -0.40
C PHE A 677 19.23 19.92 -0.12
N SER A 678 19.72 19.55 1.07
CA SER A 678 21.16 19.47 1.36
C SER A 678 21.89 18.58 0.36
N LYS A 679 21.30 17.44 -0.04
CA LYS A 679 21.87 16.61 -1.11
C LYS A 679 21.97 17.35 -2.44
N LEU A 680 21.02 18.23 -2.78
CA LEU A 680 21.10 19.04 -4.00
C LEU A 680 22.18 20.10 -3.88
N LEU A 681 22.19 20.87 -2.79
CA LEU A 681 23.19 21.91 -2.52
C LEU A 681 24.63 21.36 -2.59
N ILE A 682 24.89 20.20 -1.99
CA ILE A 682 26.20 19.53 -2.06
C ILE A 682 26.61 19.18 -3.50
N ASN A 683 25.67 18.83 -4.39
CA ASN A 683 26.03 18.54 -5.79
C ASN A 683 26.38 19.81 -6.58
N TYR A 684 25.96 20.99 -6.11
CA TYR A 684 26.24 22.30 -6.71
C TYR A 684 27.33 23.07 -5.96
N ASP A 685 28.06 22.39 -5.06
CA ASP A 685 29.15 22.99 -4.28
C ASP A 685 28.70 24.19 -3.42
N LEU A 686 27.53 24.04 -2.78
CA LEU A 686 26.94 24.96 -1.80
C LEU A 686 27.01 24.32 -0.41
N LEU A 687 28.23 24.20 0.12
CA LEU A 687 28.51 23.41 1.33
C LEU A 687 28.02 24.12 2.61
N GLU A 688 28.20 25.44 2.73
CA GLU A 688 27.78 26.20 3.91
C GLU A 688 26.26 26.19 4.09
N GLU A 689 25.51 26.36 3.01
CA GLU A 689 24.04 26.33 3.04
C GLU A 689 23.54 24.91 3.36
N ALA A 690 24.21 23.89 2.81
CA ALA A 690 23.89 22.51 3.14
C ALA A 690 24.12 22.22 4.63
N LYS A 691 25.23 22.71 5.21
CA LYS A 691 25.56 22.60 6.63
C LYS A 691 24.49 23.26 7.50
N VAL A 692 24.13 24.50 7.20
CA VAL A 692 23.05 25.23 7.92
C VAL A 692 21.75 24.43 7.95
N LEU A 693 21.35 23.78 6.84
CA LEU A 693 20.15 22.94 6.85
C LEU A 693 20.31 21.71 7.73
N LEU A 694 21.45 21.01 7.64
CA LEU A 694 21.69 19.76 8.36
C LEU A 694 21.77 19.99 9.89
N ASP A 695 22.40 21.09 10.31
CA ASP A 695 22.54 21.48 11.73
C ASP A 695 21.17 21.78 12.37
N THR A 696 20.20 22.26 11.59
CA THR A 696 18.84 22.52 12.09
C THR A 696 17.95 21.28 12.20
N ILE A 697 18.46 20.09 11.87
CA ILE A 697 17.69 18.84 11.98
C ILE A 697 17.84 18.27 13.39
N ASP A 698 16.73 18.15 14.10
CA ASP A 698 16.69 17.51 15.42
C ASP A 698 16.88 15.99 15.31
N GLU A 699 18.07 15.52 15.65
CA GLU A 699 18.46 14.11 15.60
C GLU A 699 17.65 13.21 16.53
N SER A 700 17.12 13.75 17.63
CA SER A 700 16.30 12.99 18.57
C SER A 700 14.99 12.51 17.93
N GLN A 701 14.54 13.20 16.89
CA GLN A 701 13.28 12.91 16.20
C GLN A 701 13.44 12.00 14.98
N LEU A 702 14.66 11.82 14.48
CA LEU A 702 14.95 11.02 13.30
C LEU A 702 14.88 9.51 13.57
N ASN A 703 14.46 8.75 12.55
CA ASN A 703 14.66 7.30 12.53
C ASN A 703 16.07 6.95 12.04
N ASP A 704 16.51 5.72 12.27
CA ASP A 704 17.88 5.27 11.99
C ASP A 704 18.28 5.50 10.52
N LYS A 705 17.34 5.29 9.58
CA LYS A 705 17.54 5.60 8.17
C LYS A 705 17.84 7.07 7.89
N ALA A 706 17.05 7.98 8.47
CA ALA A 706 17.24 9.42 8.27
C ALA A 706 18.53 9.89 8.94
N LYS A 707 18.88 9.33 10.12
CA LYS A 707 20.18 9.53 10.76
C LYS A 707 21.33 9.11 9.85
N MET A 708 21.29 7.89 9.32
CA MET A 708 22.29 7.42 8.35
C MET A 708 22.35 8.28 7.09
N SER A 709 21.21 8.80 6.62
CA SER A 709 21.18 9.70 5.46
C SER A 709 21.85 11.04 5.77
N LYS A 710 21.61 11.60 6.96
CA LYS A 710 22.25 12.83 7.46
C LYS A 710 23.78 12.64 7.56
N ILE A 711 24.22 11.60 8.27
CA ILE A 711 25.64 11.26 8.44
C ILE A 711 26.36 11.10 7.09
N ASN A 712 25.76 10.38 6.14
CA ASN A 712 26.36 10.21 4.82
C ASN A 712 26.51 11.53 4.04
N LEU A 713 25.61 12.50 4.25
CA LEU A 713 25.71 13.81 3.62
C LEU A 713 26.78 14.67 4.30
N GLU A 714 26.88 14.63 5.63
CA GLU A 714 27.91 15.33 6.41
C GLU A 714 29.30 14.82 6.05
N LEU A 715 29.51 13.50 6.05
CA LEU A 715 30.77 12.89 5.60
C LEU A 715 31.13 13.32 4.18
N ARG A 716 30.16 13.33 3.26
CA ARG A 716 30.40 13.78 1.88
C ARG A 716 30.78 15.27 1.82
N MET A 717 30.20 16.09 2.68
CA MET A 717 30.50 17.51 2.76
C MET A 717 31.92 17.76 3.30
N TYR A 718 32.31 17.09 4.39
CA TYR A 718 33.67 17.16 4.93
C TYR A 718 34.73 16.69 3.91
N LEU A 719 34.44 15.60 3.19
CA LEU A 719 35.29 15.10 2.11
C LEU A 719 35.48 16.12 0.97
N LEU A 720 34.45 16.90 0.65
CA LEU A 720 34.53 17.94 -0.39
C LEU A 720 35.24 19.20 0.12
N ALA A 721 35.09 19.53 1.40
CA ALA A 721 35.75 20.65 2.06
C ALA A 721 37.23 20.39 2.42
N ASN A 722 37.72 19.14 2.27
CA ASN A 722 39.01 18.66 2.79
C ASN A 722 39.19 18.88 4.30
N ASP A 723 38.08 18.89 5.05
CA ASP A 723 38.06 19.18 6.48
C ASP A 723 37.97 17.87 7.26
N PHE A 724 39.12 17.21 7.45
CA PHE A 724 39.22 15.89 8.07
C PHE A 724 39.32 15.94 9.59
N ASP A 725 39.59 17.10 10.17
CA ASP A 725 39.86 17.28 11.60
C ASP A 725 38.57 17.31 12.47
N ILE A 726 37.40 17.39 11.83
CA ILE A 726 36.07 17.42 12.50
C ILE A 726 35.40 16.03 12.53
N ILE A 727 36.07 14.98 12.04
CA ILE A 727 35.49 13.63 11.88
C ILE A 727 35.60 12.77 13.17
N ASP A 728 36.32 13.24 14.19
CA ASP A 728 36.36 12.63 15.55
C ASP A 728 35.13 13.01 16.39
#